data_AF-A0A369H7M6-F1
#
_entry.id   AF-A0A369H7M6-F1
#
_cell.length_a   1.000
_cell.length_b   1.000
_cell.length_c   1.000
_cell.angle_alpha   90.00
_cell.angle_beta   90.00
_cell.angle_gamma   90.00
#
_symmetry.space_group_name_H-M   'P 1'
#
loop_
_entity.id
_entity.type
_entity.pdbx_description
1 polymer ?
#
loop_
_entity_poly.entity_id
_entity_poly.type
_entity_poly.pdbx_seq_one_letter_code
_entity_poly.pdbx_strand_id
1 'polypeptide(L)'
;MTEAMEATKTLEAECFCGKVHLAFDVPISRLPLRVYLCHCSKCRYGTGSLCIFHTIITREGPPPRFLGGSSEANLTSYLAPGAKYTYDFCSTCGCHVAGVSQDRKLWTVASSIFKDHGPETFQIRQHVFSESAKGGGLSSVITRVAGEEMNSWNPAHDEPAAQLVECQPEADRNGKQRLRAQCWCGGVSFTVSRPTTEVIEDAYMSRFVSPLDARKWKAVLDSCDDCRRVTGTHLIGWAFVPLAVCEPPIGVDLAIGTAKTYASSDGVLRSFCRVCGATVFFSCKKRQPTERQAVVDLAAGILRAPEGVMAEDWLTWRARPAHAASGLAFDADFGEALNNGMKAWNEEKYGKVDALDALNSLQTPHALVEARRKEGIVPNERSLTEMRCYLRRIGYEPADLAKLNIIHVAGTKGKGSTCAYVNSILDQYRRKRGIPKKVGLFTSPHLVAVRERIRIDSKPISEELFAKFLFQVWDRLGSSAEGADLVPLGSRPIYSRFLTLMSWHVFLSEKVDVAVYETGIGGAYDATNVIDSPVACGITTIGIDHTLTLGNTLDKIAWHKAGIMKNGRPAFTVPQAPEAADVLRKRAIETGAKFQELNDVDIRRLDDVCIKPDTEFQRKNATLATALAEQALDNLQIFLPSGTTLTPEFIDGLEQMVLRGRCEVMVEDEVTWYIDGAHSADSLKVSSAWFADETANSSDPRIIIFNQQSRSEAVNFLDSIHAAASQGRAAGKPCFDYAIFCTNEVRGQQSRRDLVNRQVDGDAIGQLTVQRRLGERWSELDPEAQVVVSPSIDEAIDFTRRVGRTEKAVAYVTGSLHLVGGVLSVLTKADAL
;
A
#
# COMPACT_ATOMS: atom_id res chain seq x y z
N MET A 1 53.36 -23.41 40.89
CA MET A 1 52.73 -23.39 39.54
C MET A 1 51.73 -22.25 39.55
N THR A 2 52.08 -21.13 38.92
CA THR A 2 51.19 -19.99 38.73
C THR A 2 50.17 -20.35 37.64
N GLU A 3 48.91 -20.53 38.01
CA GLU A 3 47.80 -20.60 37.05
C GLU A 3 47.82 -19.32 36.21
N ALA A 4 47.99 -19.46 34.90
CA ALA A 4 47.83 -18.34 33.98
C ALA A 4 46.37 -17.88 34.07
N MET A 5 46.13 -16.64 34.52
CA MET A 5 44.79 -16.06 34.51
C MET A 5 44.27 -16.02 33.07
N GLU A 6 43.23 -16.81 32.80
CA GLU A 6 42.55 -16.83 31.51
C GLU A 6 41.96 -15.44 31.21
N ALA A 7 42.17 -14.93 30.00
CA ALA A 7 41.66 -13.61 29.62
C ALA A 7 40.13 -13.61 29.59
N THR A 8 39.51 -12.63 30.26
CA THR A 8 38.06 -12.49 30.36
C THR A 8 37.55 -11.24 29.65
N LYS A 9 36.32 -11.30 29.14
CA LYS A 9 35.53 -10.16 28.66
C LYS A 9 34.41 -9.89 29.67
N THR A 10 34.28 -8.65 30.13
CA THR A 10 33.15 -8.24 30.97
C THR A 10 31.95 -7.91 30.09
N LEU A 11 30.81 -8.57 30.34
CA LEU A 11 29.54 -8.32 29.68
C LEU A 11 28.58 -7.62 30.66
N GLU A 12 28.05 -6.46 30.27
CA GLU A 12 27.10 -5.70 31.08
C GLU A 12 25.64 -5.99 30.69
N ALA A 13 24.80 -6.25 31.69
CA ALA A 13 23.37 -6.46 31.57
C ALA A 13 22.60 -5.41 32.39
N GLU A 14 21.60 -4.76 31.78
CA GLU A 14 20.88 -3.65 32.40
C GLU A 14 19.39 -3.66 32.07
N CYS A 15 18.53 -3.65 33.10
CA CYS A 15 17.09 -3.55 32.92
C CYS A 15 16.67 -2.14 32.45
N PHE A 16 15.41 -1.98 32.03
CA PHE A 16 14.91 -0.70 31.50
C PHE A 16 15.12 0.50 32.43
N CYS A 17 14.88 0.37 33.74
CA CYS A 17 15.01 1.48 34.68
C CYS A 17 16.42 1.67 35.26
N GLY A 18 17.41 0.87 34.85
CA GLY A 18 18.79 0.92 35.34
C GLY A 18 19.00 0.47 36.79
N LYS A 19 17.94 0.16 37.56
CA LYS A 19 18.06 -0.26 38.97
C LYS A 19 18.67 -1.66 39.14
N VAL A 20 18.55 -2.51 38.11
CA VAL A 20 19.31 -3.75 38.00
C VAL A 20 20.35 -3.57 36.92
N HIS A 21 21.61 -3.53 37.34
CA HIS A 21 22.77 -3.42 36.47
C HIS A 21 23.83 -4.41 36.94
N LEU A 22 24.13 -5.40 36.10
CA LEU A 22 24.99 -6.53 36.41
C LEU A 22 26.17 -6.56 35.44
N ALA A 23 27.31 -7.03 35.91
CA ALA A 23 28.46 -7.39 35.10
C ALA A 23 28.81 -8.86 35.29
N PHE A 24 29.11 -9.52 34.17
CA PHE A 24 29.54 -10.91 34.12
C PHE A 24 30.92 -10.97 33.48
N ASP A 25 31.89 -11.55 34.18
CA ASP A 25 33.23 -11.76 33.64
C ASP A 25 33.29 -13.15 32.98
N VAL A 26 33.38 -13.18 31.66
CA VAL A 26 33.29 -14.41 30.85
C VAL A 26 34.64 -14.70 30.20
N PRO A 27 35.21 -15.93 30.34
CA PRO A 27 36.40 -16.32 29.59
C PRO A 27 36.21 -16.14 28.09
N ILE A 28 37.17 -15.50 27.41
CA ILE A 28 37.09 -15.24 25.96
C ILE A 28 36.96 -16.56 25.17
N SER A 29 37.53 -17.65 25.68
CA SER A 29 37.42 -19.01 25.13
C SER A 29 35.99 -19.57 25.07
N ARG A 30 35.05 -19.00 25.85
CA ARG A 30 33.63 -19.40 25.87
C ARG A 30 32.75 -18.54 24.96
N LEU A 31 33.31 -17.52 24.32
CA LEU A 31 32.57 -16.69 23.36
C LEU A 31 32.61 -17.35 21.97
N PRO A 32 31.50 -17.29 21.20
CA PRO A 32 30.21 -16.71 21.59
C PRO A 32 29.39 -17.62 22.51
N LEU A 33 28.63 -17.00 23.42
CA LEU A 33 27.72 -17.69 24.33
C LEU A 33 26.49 -18.22 23.59
N ARG A 34 26.09 -19.45 23.88
CA ARG A 34 24.86 -20.03 23.34
C ARG A 34 23.64 -19.38 23.99
N VAL A 35 22.68 -18.99 23.15
CA VAL A 35 21.36 -18.51 23.55
C VAL A 35 20.32 -19.53 23.15
N TYR A 36 19.49 -19.91 24.10
CA TYR A 36 18.38 -20.83 23.90
C TYR A 36 17.04 -20.09 23.98
N LEU A 37 16.10 -20.48 23.12
CA LEU A 37 14.74 -19.93 23.13
C LEU A 37 13.83 -20.90 23.88
N CYS A 38 13.54 -20.60 25.15
CA CYS A 38 12.71 -21.48 25.98
C CYS A 38 11.24 -21.13 25.84
N HIS A 39 10.47 -22.11 25.37
CA HIS A 39 9.04 -21.99 25.08
C HIS A 39 8.15 -22.57 26.17
N CYS A 40 8.69 -23.05 27.29
CA CYS A 40 7.86 -23.73 28.30
C CYS A 40 6.81 -22.78 28.91
N SER A 41 5.68 -23.36 29.36
CA SER A 41 4.57 -22.60 29.95
C SER A 41 5.00 -21.72 31.14
N LYS A 42 5.99 -22.16 31.93
CA LYS A 42 6.53 -21.40 33.05
C LYS A 42 7.19 -20.10 32.58
N CYS A 43 8.04 -20.16 31.55
CA CYS A 43 8.69 -18.99 30.97
C CYS A 43 7.66 -18.04 30.36
N ARG A 44 6.67 -18.55 29.62
CA ARG A 44 5.64 -17.71 29.00
C ARG A 44 4.78 -16.99 30.03
N TYR A 45 4.21 -17.75 30.97
CA TYR A 45 3.33 -17.20 32.00
C TYR A 45 4.08 -16.35 33.03
N GLY A 46 5.37 -16.59 33.21
CA GLY A 46 6.23 -15.88 34.16
C GLY A 46 6.80 -14.57 33.63
N THR A 47 6.99 -14.45 32.31
CA THR A 47 7.52 -13.22 31.68
C THR A 47 6.44 -12.41 30.97
N GLY A 48 5.37 -13.06 30.52
CA GLY A 48 4.36 -12.48 29.63
C GLY A 48 4.75 -12.51 28.15
N SER A 49 5.92 -13.04 27.79
CA SER A 49 6.33 -13.21 26.40
C SER A 49 6.02 -14.61 25.86
N LEU A 50 6.11 -14.78 24.54
CA LEU A 50 5.88 -16.08 23.88
C LEU A 50 7.03 -17.07 24.09
N CYS A 51 8.23 -16.56 24.37
CA CYS A 51 9.39 -17.35 24.79
C CYS A 51 10.39 -16.44 25.52
N ILE A 52 11.40 -17.04 26.15
CA ILE A 52 12.53 -16.33 26.75
C ILE A 52 13.83 -16.65 26.01
N PHE A 53 14.73 -15.68 25.95
CA PHE A 53 16.07 -15.79 25.37
C PHE A 53 17.07 -15.86 26.51
N HIS A 54 17.62 -17.03 26.77
CA HIS A 54 18.50 -17.22 27.92
C HIS A 54 19.85 -17.83 27.56
N THR A 55 20.86 -17.42 28.30
CA THR A 55 22.21 -17.97 28.23
C THR A 55 22.65 -18.44 29.61
N ILE A 56 23.54 -19.44 29.65
CA ILE A 56 24.07 -20.00 30.91
C ILE A 56 25.48 -19.46 31.08
N ILE A 57 25.67 -18.56 32.05
CA ILE A 57 26.96 -17.86 32.24
C ILE A 57 27.77 -18.46 33.40
N THR A 58 27.13 -18.75 34.53
CA THR A 58 27.87 -18.98 35.80
C THR A 58 28.06 -20.45 36.19
N ARG A 59 27.89 -21.41 35.27
CA ARG A 59 27.98 -22.84 35.63
C ARG A 59 29.30 -23.23 36.31
N GLU A 60 30.38 -22.47 36.06
CA GLU A 60 31.72 -22.67 36.62
C GLU A 60 32.46 -21.34 36.88
N GLY A 61 31.74 -20.21 37.03
CA GLY A 61 32.33 -18.86 37.11
C GLY A 61 31.91 -18.08 38.37
N PRO A 62 32.54 -16.92 38.66
CA PRO A 62 32.16 -16.09 39.80
C PRO A 62 30.71 -15.58 39.68
N PRO A 63 30.03 -15.27 40.81
CA PRO A 63 28.70 -14.67 40.78
C PRO A 63 28.74 -13.30 40.08
N PRO A 64 27.59 -12.82 39.54
CA PRO A 64 27.52 -11.51 38.92
C PRO A 64 27.91 -10.40 39.88
N ARG A 65 28.59 -9.39 39.36
CA ARG A 65 28.89 -8.16 40.10
C ARG A 65 27.78 -7.15 39.85
N PHE A 66 27.21 -6.60 40.92
CA PHE A 66 26.25 -5.51 40.81
C PHE A 66 26.99 -4.18 40.60
N LEU A 67 26.53 -3.37 39.65
CA LEU A 67 27.15 -2.10 39.27
C LEU A 67 26.25 -0.91 39.67
N GLY A 68 26.82 0.29 39.73
CA GLY A 68 26.04 1.54 39.79
C GLY A 68 25.09 1.69 40.99
N GLY A 69 25.40 1.07 42.14
CA GLY A 69 24.52 1.06 43.32
C GLY A 69 23.38 0.04 43.26
N SER A 70 23.37 -0.84 42.25
CA SER A 70 22.51 -2.02 42.19
C SER A 70 22.91 -3.05 43.24
N SER A 71 21.97 -3.88 43.67
CA SER A 71 22.16 -4.97 44.64
C SER A 71 21.06 -6.02 44.49
N GLU A 72 21.20 -7.16 45.18
CA GLU A 72 20.13 -8.17 45.21
C GLU A 72 18.80 -7.61 45.74
N ALA A 73 18.80 -6.56 46.56
CA ALA A 73 17.57 -5.91 47.04
C ALA A 73 16.75 -5.23 45.93
N ASN A 74 17.33 -5.04 44.73
CA ASN A 74 16.62 -4.53 43.55
C ASN A 74 15.91 -5.64 42.74
N LEU A 75 16.10 -6.91 43.13
CA LEU A 75 15.49 -8.07 42.54
C LEU A 75 14.34 -8.59 43.42
N THR A 76 13.29 -9.05 42.76
CA THR A 76 12.26 -9.91 43.37
C THR A 76 12.44 -11.31 42.82
N SER A 77 12.51 -12.31 43.71
CA SER A 77 12.63 -13.72 43.36
C SER A 77 11.30 -14.44 43.54
N TYR A 78 10.82 -15.08 42.48
CA TYR A 78 9.65 -15.94 42.53
C TYR A 78 10.06 -17.42 42.46
N LEU A 79 9.72 -18.20 43.47
CA LEU A 79 9.89 -19.66 43.47
C LEU A 79 8.54 -20.33 43.26
N ALA A 80 8.31 -20.87 42.07
CA ALA A 80 7.10 -21.63 41.80
C ALA A 80 7.12 -22.98 42.56
N PRO A 81 5.95 -23.51 42.97
CA PRO A 81 5.87 -24.82 43.61
C PRO A 81 6.55 -25.91 42.76
N GLY A 82 7.47 -26.65 43.37
CA GLY A 82 8.24 -27.72 42.71
C GLY A 82 9.32 -27.25 41.73
N ALA A 83 9.60 -25.94 41.62
CA ALA A 83 10.69 -25.44 40.79
C ALA A 83 12.05 -25.56 41.49
N LYS A 84 13.09 -25.93 40.72
CA LYS A 84 14.49 -25.97 41.18
C LYS A 84 15.21 -24.62 41.07
N TYR A 85 14.56 -23.64 40.45
CA TYR A 85 15.11 -22.32 40.15
C TYR A 85 14.09 -21.24 40.51
N THR A 86 14.58 -20.11 41.02
CA THR A 86 13.80 -18.88 41.17
C THR A 86 13.78 -18.13 39.85
N TYR A 87 12.72 -17.35 39.63
CA TYR A 87 12.66 -16.35 38.57
C TYR A 87 12.91 -15.00 39.19
N ASP A 88 14.07 -14.43 38.86
CA ASP A 88 14.50 -13.15 39.38
C ASP A 88 14.20 -12.06 38.36
N PHE A 89 13.55 -10.99 38.83
CA PHE A 89 13.15 -9.86 38.00
C PHE A 89 13.31 -8.54 38.77
N CYS A 90 13.44 -7.43 38.04
CA CYS A 90 13.58 -6.12 38.65
C CYS A 90 12.30 -5.71 39.40
N SER A 91 12.42 -5.40 40.70
CA SER A 91 11.29 -5.00 41.55
C SER A 91 10.63 -3.68 41.13
N THR A 92 11.32 -2.88 40.33
CA THR A 92 10.84 -1.57 39.85
C THR A 92 10.09 -1.68 38.52
N CYS A 93 10.72 -2.23 37.49
CA CYS A 93 10.15 -2.24 36.13
C CYS A 93 9.58 -3.58 35.67
N GLY A 94 9.78 -4.67 36.43
CA GLY A 94 9.29 -6.01 36.09
C GLY A 94 10.18 -6.81 35.14
N CYS A 95 11.29 -6.25 34.67
CA CYS A 95 12.22 -6.91 33.75
C CYS A 95 12.72 -8.23 34.29
N HIS A 96 12.48 -9.31 33.52
CA HIS A 96 13.06 -10.60 33.82
C HIS A 96 14.58 -10.56 33.63
N VAL A 97 15.31 -11.01 34.64
CA VAL A 97 16.78 -10.95 34.69
C VAL A 97 17.36 -12.33 34.50
N ALA A 98 16.95 -13.30 35.33
CA ALA A 98 17.50 -14.65 35.27
C ALA A 98 16.60 -15.70 35.93
N GLY A 99 16.77 -16.95 35.50
CA GLY A 99 16.46 -18.12 36.32
C GLY A 99 17.67 -18.47 37.19
N VAL A 100 17.50 -18.52 38.51
CA VAL A 100 18.63 -18.69 39.44
C VAL A 100 18.43 -19.94 40.31
N SER A 101 19.45 -20.78 40.45
CA SER A 101 19.37 -21.98 41.30
C SER A 101 19.16 -21.59 42.77
N GLN A 102 18.59 -22.50 43.57
CA GLN A 102 18.32 -22.20 44.98
C GLN A 102 19.58 -21.87 45.81
N ASP A 103 20.73 -22.44 45.45
CA ASP A 103 22.03 -22.11 46.04
C ASP A 103 22.66 -20.83 45.46
N ARG A 104 21.96 -20.16 44.53
CA ARG A 104 22.35 -18.96 43.78
C ARG A 104 23.66 -19.06 42.99
N LYS A 105 24.16 -20.26 42.75
CA LYS A 105 25.39 -20.48 41.98
C LYS A 105 25.17 -20.51 40.47
N LEU A 106 24.04 -21.03 40.01
CA LEU A 106 23.73 -21.16 38.58
C LEU A 106 22.73 -20.09 38.15
N TRP A 107 23.15 -19.23 37.24
CA TRP A 107 22.36 -18.17 36.64
C TRP A 107 22.14 -18.45 35.16
N THR A 108 20.88 -18.54 34.79
CA THR A 108 20.41 -18.61 33.43
C THR A 108 19.83 -17.24 33.06
N VAL A 109 20.67 -16.38 32.49
CA VAL A 109 20.43 -14.94 32.35
C VAL A 109 19.72 -14.64 31.05
N ALA A 110 18.79 -13.68 31.08
CA ALA A 110 18.17 -13.13 29.89
C ALA A 110 19.23 -12.47 28.99
N SER A 111 19.50 -13.01 27.81
CA SER A 111 20.47 -12.40 26.87
C SER A 111 19.99 -11.04 26.35
N SER A 112 18.68 -10.80 26.40
CA SER A 112 18.01 -9.60 25.90
C SER A 112 18.39 -8.29 26.61
N ILE A 113 18.93 -8.37 27.82
CA ILE A 113 19.25 -7.19 28.63
C ILE A 113 20.74 -6.81 28.56
N PHE A 114 21.55 -7.54 27.79
CA PHE A 114 22.94 -7.20 27.58
C PHE A 114 23.09 -5.99 26.65
N LYS A 115 24.07 -5.12 26.95
CA LYS A 115 24.41 -3.97 26.12
C LYS A 115 25.15 -4.39 24.84
N ASP A 116 26.10 -5.29 25.00
CA ASP A 116 26.85 -5.87 23.89
C ASP A 116 26.11 -7.11 23.39
N HIS A 117 25.46 -7.01 22.24
CA HIS A 117 24.77 -8.13 21.60
C HIS A 117 25.18 -8.25 20.12
N GLY A 118 25.25 -9.47 19.60
CA GLY A 118 25.70 -9.76 18.26
C GLY A 118 26.43 -11.11 18.14
N PRO A 119 26.73 -11.57 16.91
CA PRO A 119 27.16 -12.94 16.63
C PRO A 119 28.51 -13.32 17.27
N GLU A 120 29.35 -12.34 17.57
CA GLU A 120 30.63 -12.54 18.26
C GLU A 120 30.49 -12.80 19.77
N THR A 121 29.37 -12.36 20.37
CA THR A 121 29.12 -12.50 21.82
C THR A 121 28.01 -13.50 22.13
N PHE A 122 26.96 -13.55 21.31
CA PHE A 122 25.80 -14.42 21.49
C PHE A 122 25.42 -15.13 20.20
N GLN A 123 25.08 -16.42 20.29
CA GLN A 123 24.60 -17.22 19.16
C GLN A 123 23.27 -17.90 19.49
N ILE A 124 22.23 -17.53 18.75
CA ILE A 124 20.88 -18.12 18.84
C ILE A 124 20.82 -19.33 17.91
N ARG A 125 20.80 -20.54 18.48
CA ARG A 125 20.90 -21.78 17.69
C ARG A 125 19.87 -22.86 18.02
N GLN A 126 19.14 -22.72 19.13
CA GLN A 126 18.28 -23.80 19.60
C GLN A 126 17.02 -23.33 20.31
N HIS A 127 15.89 -23.93 19.95
CA HIS A 127 14.67 -23.90 20.75
C HIS A 127 14.74 -24.96 21.84
N VAL A 128 14.14 -24.67 23.00
CA VAL A 128 13.99 -25.64 24.08
C VAL A 128 12.55 -25.63 24.58
N PHE A 129 12.01 -26.81 24.88
CA PHE A 129 10.60 -27.00 25.27
C PHE A 129 9.60 -26.48 24.22
N SER A 130 9.94 -26.56 22.92
CA SER A 130 9.03 -26.13 21.85
C SER A 130 7.73 -26.92 21.84
N GLU A 131 7.76 -28.21 22.20
CA GLU A 131 6.57 -29.06 22.28
C GLU A 131 5.63 -28.64 23.42
N SER A 132 6.14 -27.91 24.43
CA SER A 132 5.30 -27.32 25.47
C SER A 132 4.52 -26.08 24.99
N ALA A 133 4.73 -25.63 23.76
CA ALA A 133 3.96 -24.59 23.10
C ALA A 133 3.00 -25.22 22.08
N LYS A 134 1.78 -25.54 22.54
CA LYS A 134 0.71 -26.05 21.66
C LYS A 134 0.53 -25.13 20.44
N GLY A 135 0.50 -25.72 19.24
CA GLY A 135 0.51 -25.00 17.96
C GLY A 135 1.88 -24.49 17.50
N GLY A 136 2.98 -24.89 18.15
CA GLY A 136 4.37 -24.53 17.82
C GLY A 136 4.80 -23.16 18.32
N GLY A 137 3.89 -22.18 18.39
CA GLY A 137 4.22 -20.85 18.90
C GLY A 137 5.27 -20.14 18.06
N LEU A 138 6.23 -19.49 18.72
CA LEU A 138 7.30 -18.80 18.00
C LEU A 138 8.29 -19.78 17.35
N SER A 139 8.36 -21.05 17.77
CA SER A 139 9.26 -22.04 17.15
C SER A 139 8.85 -22.41 15.71
N SER A 140 7.57 -22.27 15.36
CA SER A 140 7.12 -22.44 13.96
C SER A 140 7.36 -21.18 13.10
N VAL A 141 7.59 -20.03 13.74
CA VAL A 141 7.93 -18.77 13.07
C VAL A 141 9.44 -18.69 12.81
N ILE A 142 10.26 -19.00 13.82
CA ILE A 142 11.72 -18.86 13.77
C ILE A 142 12.35 -20.21 13.47
N THR A 143 12.23 -20.68 12.22
CA THR A 143 12.80 -21.97 11.82
C THR A 143 14.29 -21.87 11.46
N ARG A 144 14.78 -20.66 11.15
CA ARG A 144 16.17 -20.39 10.76
C ARG A 144 16.68 -19.08 11.34
N VAL A 145 17.95 -19.05 11.76
CA VAL A 145 18.67 -17.84 12.20
C VAL A 145 20.08 -17.86 11.61
N ALA A 146 20.54 -16.72 11.08
CA ALA A 146 21.82 -16.62 10.36
C ALA A 146 21.97 -17.64 9.22
N GLY A 147 20.86 -17.97 8.53
CA GLY A 147 20.83 -18.96 7.44
C GLY A 147 20.86 -20.43 7.88
N GLU A 148 21.00 -20.73 9.17
CA GLU A 148 21.04 -22.10 9.71
C GLU A 148 19.72 -22.50 10.34
N GLU A 149 19.37 -23.79 10.29
CA GLU A 149 18.15 -24.31 10.92
C GLU A 149 18.25 -24.34 12.45
N MET A 150 17.17 -23.91 13.11
CA MET A 150 17.05 -23.97 14.55
C MET A 150 16.56 -25.35 15.00
N ASN A 151 17.46 -26.10 15.64
CA ASN A 151 17.08 -27.37 16.26
C ASN A 151 16.21 -27.14 17.51
N SER A 152 15.39 -28.11 17.88
CA SER A 152 14.64 -28.09 19.13
C SER A 152 15.03 -29.23 20.05
N TRP A 153 15.20 -28.93 21.34
CA TRP A 153 15.34 -29.93 22.39
C TRP A 153 14.08 -29.94 23.27
N ASN A 154 13.53 -31.13 23.49
CA ASN A 154 12.41 -31.37 24.40
C ASN A 154 12.77 -32.51 25.36
N PRO A 155 12.26 -32.47 26.62
CA PRO A 155 12.37 -33.60 27.53
C PRO A 155 11.61 -34.83 26.99
N ALA A 156 11.92 -36.02 27.49
CA ALA A 156 11.20 -37.24 27.11
C ALA A 156 9.72 -37.14 27.50
N HIS A 157 8.82 -37.68 26.68
CA HIS A 157 7.36 -37.48 26.82
C HIS A 157 6.78 -37.99 28.15
N ASP A 158 7.44 -38.93 28.81
CA ASP A 158 7.08 -39.48 30.11
C ASP A 158 7.55 -38.61 31.30
N GLU A 159 8.43 -37.63 31.07
CA GLU A 159 8.84 -36.69 32.10
C GLU A 159 7.75 -35.66 32.41
N PRO A 160 7.52 -35.32 33.70
CA PRO A 160 6.58 -34.26 34.08
C PRO A 160 6.86 -32.90 33.42
N ALA A 161 8.11 -32.64 33.04
CA ALA A 161 8.51 -31.42 32.34
C ALA A 161 8.05 -31.35 30.88
N ALA A 162 7.70 -32.49 30.26
CA ALA A 162 7.18 -32.59 28.90
C ALA A 162 5.67 -32.32 28.81
N GLN A 163 4.95 -32.37 29.93
CA GLN A 163 3.50 -32.26 29.93
C GLN A 163 3.02 -30.87 29.50
N LEU A 164 2.10 -30.86 28.53
CA LEU A 164 1.41 -29.66 28.09
C LEU A 164 0.47 -29.13 29.18
N VAL A 165 0.49 -27.81 29.37
CA VAL A 165 -0.52 -27.15 30.21
C VAL A 165 -1.75 -26.91 29.35
N GLU A 166 -2.71 -27.83 29.41
CA GLU A 166 -3.98 -27.71 28.69
C GLU A 166 -4.81 -26.54 29.23
N CYS A 167 -5.33 -25.73 28.30
CA CYS A 167 -6.23 -24.62 28.59
C CYS A 167 -7.64 -25.00 28.19
N GLN A 168 -8.61 -24.70 29.05
CA GLN A 168 -10.02 -25.01 28.79
C GLN A 168 -10.73 -23.81 28.15
N PRO A 169 -11.68 -24.03 27.22
CA PRO A 169 -12.54 -22.97 26.74
C PRO A 169 -13.34 -22.35 27.89
N GLU A 170 -13.43 -21.03 27.93
CA GLU A 170 -14.23 -20.31 28.92
C GLU A 170 -15.38 -19.55 28.25
N ALA A 171 -16.49 -19.41 28.99
CA ALA A 171 -17.64 -18.63 28.57
C ALA A 171 -18.20 -17.83 29.75
N ASP A 172 -18.85 -16.70 29.46
CA ASP A 172 -19.59 -15.93 30.44
C ASP A 172 -20.90 -16.63 30.85
N ARG A 173 -21.64 -16.02 31.78
CA ARG A 173 -22.93 -16.56 32.27
C ARG A 173 -24.00 -16.71 31.18
N ASN A 174 -23.83 -16.04 30.05
CA ASN A 174 -24.74 -16.08 28.89
C ASN A 174 -24.23 -17.03 27.79
N GLY A 175 -23.17 -17.81 28.06
CA GLY A 175 -22.58 -18.73 27.10
C GLY A 175 -21.71 -18.06 26.03
N LYS A 176 -21.39 -16.77 26.15
CA LYS A 176 -20.49 -16.09 25.20
C LYS A 176 -19.04 -16.41 25.53
N GLN A 177 -18.27 -16.77 24.51
CA GLN A 177 -16.86 -17.13 24.67
C GLN A 177 -16.04 -16.01 25.35
N ARG A 178 -15.11 -16.42 26.21
CA ARG A 178 -14.15 -15.56 26.91
C ARG A 178 -12.74 -16.14 26.79
N LEU A 179 -11.74 -15.27 26.62
CA LEU A 179 -10.33 -15.66 26.62
C LEU A 179 -9.70 -15.23 27.93
N ARG A 180 -9.12 -16.18 28.65
CA ARG A 180 -8.44 -15.96 29.94
C ARG A 180 -7.03 -15.41 29.73
N ALA A 181 -6.72 -14.33 30.44
CA ALA A 181 -5.38 -13.79 30.61
C ALA A 181 -4.96 -13.99 32.06
N GLN A 182 -3.89 -14.75 32.31
CA GLN A 182 -3.45 -15.10 33.65
C GLN A 182 -1.92 -15.21 33.75
N CYS A 183 -1.33 -14.56 34.76
CA CYS A 183 0.11 -14.71 35.03
C CYS A 183 0.40 -16.06 35.70
N TRP A 184 1.69 -16.42 35.83
CA TRP A 184 2.08 -17.71 36.38
C TRP A 184 1.58 -17.97 37.81
N CYS A 185 1.70 -17.00 38.72
CA CYS A 185 1.26 -17.19 40.11
C CYS A 185 -0.26 -17.07 40.29
N GLY A 186 -1.02 -16.74 39.23
CA GLY A 186 -2.47 -16.51 39.30
C GLY A 186 -2.87 -15.19 39.97
N GLY A 187 -1.92 -14.41 40.50
CA GLY A 187 -2.20 -13.14 41.17
C GLY A 187 -2.71 -12.04 40.23
N VAL A 188 -2.56 -12.18 38.92
CA VAL A 188 -3.26 -11.40 37.90
C VAL A 188 -4.04 -12.38 37.05
N SER A 189 -5.37 -12.25 37.04
CA SER A 189 -6.27 -13.09 36.25
C SER A 189 -7.53 -12.31 35.88
N PHE A 190 -7.86 -12.28 34.59
CA PHE A 190 -9.06 -11.66 34.03
C PHE A 190 -9.40 -12.32 32.69
N THR A 191 -10.55 -12.01 32.12
CA THR A 191 -10.94 -12.47 30.79
C THR A 191 -11.22 -11.32 29.83
N VAL A 192 -11.09 -11.57 28.53
CA VAL A 192 -11.43 -10.64 27.46
C VAL A 192 -12.50 -11.27 26.55
N SER A 193 -13.42 -10.46 26.03
CA SER A 193 -14.45 -10.95 25.10
C SER A 193 -13.94 -10.83 23.67
N ARG A 194 -14.69 -11.44 22.74
CA ARG A 194 -14.55 -11.11 21.32
C ARG A 194 -14.96 -9.64 21.08
N PRO A 195 -14.57 -9.04 19.94
CA PRO A 195 -15.07 -7.73 19.53
C PRO A 195 -16.60 -7.71 19.59
N THR A 196 -17.15 -6.75 20.34
CA THR A 196 -18.59 -6.54 20.44
C THR A 196 -19.07 -5.69 19.25
N THR A 197 -20.38 -5.72 18.97
CA THR A 197 -20.99 -4.84 17.97
C THR A 197 -20.62 -3.37 18.19
N GLU A 198 -20.65 -2.91 19.45
CA GLU A 198 -20.23 -1.56 19.83
C GLU A 198 -18.79 -1.25 19.42
N VAL A 199 -17.85 -2.18 19.62
CA VAL A 199 -16.45 -1.99 19.22
C VAL A 199 -16.30 -1.95 17.70
N ILE A 200 -17.05 -2.78 16.98
CA ILE A 200 -17.00 -2.88 15.51
C ILE A 200 -17.58 -1.61 14.86
N GLU A 201 -18.63 -1.04 15.44
CA GLU A 201 -19.30 0.16 14.93
C GLU A 201 -18.57 1.47 15.35
N ASP A 202 -17.73 1.44 16.39
CA ASP A 202 -16.97 2.59 16.85
C ASP A 202 -15.83 2.96 15.88
N ALA A 203 -15.79 4.22 15.44
CA ALA A 203 -14.84 4.72 14.43
C ALA A 203 -13.34 4.66 14.84
N TYR A 204 -13.06 4.51 16.14
CA TYR A 204 -11.71 4.42 16.68
C TYR A 204 -11.37 2.97 17.09
N MET A 205 -12.21 2.30 17.88
CA MET A 205 -11.93 0.97 18.40
C MET A 205 -11.95 -0.12 17.31
N SER A 206 -12.78 0.03 16.27
CA SER A 206 -12.81 -0.88 15.12
C SER A 206 -11.46 -1.03 14.42
N ARG A 207 -10.56 -0.05 14.57
CA ARG A 207 -9.19 -0.09 14.02
C ARG A 207 -8.34 -1.19 14.64
N PHE A 208 -8.70 -1.70 15.81
CA PHE A 208 -7.97 -2.77 16.52
C PHE A 208 -8.61 -4.15 16.33
N VAL A 209 -9.76 -4.22 15.64
CA VAL A 209 -10.38 -5.46 15.18
C VAL A 209 -9.66 -5.95 13.93
N SER A 210 -9.53 -7.26 13.78
CA SER A 210 -8.91 -7.87 12.61
C SER A 210 -9.67 -7.51 11.32
N PRO A 211 -8.96 -7.16 10.23
CA PRO A 211 -9.58 -6.89 8.94
C PRO A 211 -9.97 -8.19 8.21
N LEU A 212 -9.48 -9.34 8.66
CA LEU A 212 -9.73 -10.65 8.06
C LEU A 212 -10.87 -11.40 8.73
N ASP A 213 -11.08 -11.19 10.03
CA ASP A 213 -12.18 -11.81 10.80
C ASP A 213 -12.65 -10.85 11.90
N ALA A 214 -13.86 -10.31 11.77
CA ALA A 214 -14.43 -9.35 12.72
C ALA A 214 -14.58 -9.90 14.15
N ARG A 215 -14.42 -11.21 14.37
CA ARG A 215 -14.46 -11.87 15.68
C ARG A 215 -13.10 -11.90 16.40
N LYS A 216 -12.03 -11.38 15.78
CA LYS A 216 -10.65 -11.45 16.28
C LYS A 216 -10.04 -10.07 16.54
N TRP A 217 -9.13 -10.00 17.50
CA TRP A 217 -8.32 -8.81 17.80
C TRP A 217 -7.04 -8.80 16.95
N LYS A 218 -6.51 -7.62 16.65
CA LYS A 218 -5.18 -7.49 16.04
C LYS A 218 -4.09 -7.81 17.05
N ALA A 219 -3.03 -8.48 16.58
CA ALA A 219 -1.84 -8.77 17.38
C ALA A 219 -0.55 -8.47 16.61
N VAL A 220 0.55 -8.22 17.32
CA VAL A 220 1.87 -7.95 16.74
C VAL A 220 2.99 -8.50 17.60
N LEU A 221 4.10 -8.91 16.97
CA LEU A 221 5.37 -9.12 17.67
C LEU A 221 6.14 -7.80 17.68
N ASP A 222 6.53 -7.32 18.84
CA ASP A 222 7.27 -6.08 19.04
C ASP A 222 8.71 -6.39 19.45
N SER A 223 9.66 -5.77 18.74
CA SER A 223 11.10 -5.94 18.90
C SER A 223 11.81 -4.64 19.32
N CYS A 224 11.08 -3.65 19.85
CA CYS A 224 11.70 -2.42 20.35
C CYS A 224 12.57 -2.65 21.59
N ASP A 225 13.61 -1.82 21.71
CA ASP A 225 14.56 -1.84 22.82
C ASP A 225 13.90 -1.64 24.19
N ASP A 226 12.89 -0.77 24.26
CA ASP A 226 12.13 -0.52 25.50
C ASP A 226 11.41 -1.78 25.97
N CYS A 227 10.64 -2.42 25.08
CA CYS A 227 9.95 -3.67 25.40
C CYS A 227 10.97 -4.73 25.80
N ARG A 228 12.07 -4.86 25.04
CA ARG A 228 13.14 -5.83 25.33
C ARG A 228 13.69 -5.68 26.75
N ARG A 229 14.03 -4.45 27.14
CA ARG A 229 14.60 -4.15 28.47
C ARG A 229 13.56 -4.14 29.59
N VAL A 230 12.27 -4.06 29.28
CA VAL A 230 11.17 -4.16 30.25
C VAL A 230 10.76 -5.61 30.49
N THR A 231 10.83 -6.47 29.48
CA THR A 231 10.34 -7.87 29.58
C THR A 231 11.48 -8.85 29.85
N GLY A 232 12.71 -8.51 29.47
CA GLY A 232 13.84 -9.44 29.47
C GLY A 232 13.86 -10.39 28.27
N THR A 233 13.12 -10.07 27.20
CA THR A 233 12.98 -10.95 26.01
C THR A 233 13.25 -10.15 24.73
N HIS A 234 13.91 -10.74 23.71
CA HIS A 234 14.23 -10.01 22.46
C HIS A 234 12.98 -9.49 21.73
N LEU A 235 11.84 -10.12 21.97
CA LEU A 235 10.53 -9.69 21.50
C LEU A 235 9.44 -9.96 22.52
N ILE A 236 8.31 -9.30 22.35
CA ILE A 236 7.05 -9.58 23.07
C ILE A 236 5.89 -9.59 22.08
N GLY A 237 4.91 -10.47 22.31
CA GLY A 237 3.64 -10.45 21.58
C GLY A 237 2.62 -9.56 22.28
N TRP A 238 2.01 -8.64 21.54
CA TRP A 238 0.94 -7.78 22.02
C TRP A 238 -0.37 -8.04 21.29
N ALA A 239 -1.46 -8.21 22.03
CA ALA A 239 -2.83 -8.15 21.52
C ALA A 239 -3.43 -6.77 21.84
N PHE A 240 -4.04 -6.11 20.85
CA PHE A 240 -4.65 -4.79 21.02
C PHE A 240 -6.10 -4.93 21.48
N VAL A 241 -6.37 -4.63 22.75
CA VAL A 241 -7.66 -4.91 23.37
C VAL A 241 -8.18 -3.67 24.10
N PRO A 242 -9.44 -3.23 23.84
CA PRO A 242 -10.10 -2.21 24.65
C PRO A 242 -10.28 -2.67 26.10
N LEU A 243 -10.00 -1.81 27.08
CA LEU A 243 -10.23 -2.15 28.50
C LEU A 243 -11.70 -2.44 28.81
N ALA A 244 -12.63 -1.85 28.04
CA ALA A 244 -14.07 -2.05 28.17
C ALA A 244 -14.54 -3.50 27.94
N VAL A 245 -13.73 -4.36 27.32
CA VAL A 245 -14.06 -5.78 27.09
C VAL A 245 -13.46 -6.74 28.12
N CYS A 246 -12.71 -6.21 29.09
CA CYS A 246 -12.08 -6.98 30.18
C CYS A 246 -13.07 -7.27 31.32
N GLU A 247 -12.98 -8.45 31.94
CA GLU A 247 -13.71 -8.81 33.16
C GLU A 247 -12.80 -9.49 34.21
N PRO A 248 -12.79 -9.00 35.47
CA PRO A 248 -13.54 -7.84 35.96
C PRO A 248 -13.10 -6.54 35.26
N PRO A 249 -13.92 -5.46 35.29
CA PRO A 249 -13.60 -4.20 34.64
C PRO A 249 -12.23 -3.66 35.11
N ILE A 250 -11.42 -3.18 34.16
CA ILE A 250 -10.07 -2.64 34.41
C ILE A 250 -10.08 -1.16 34.02
N GLY A 251 -9.67 -0.29 34.94
CA GLY A 251 -9.54 1.15 34.70
C GLY A 251 -8.30 1.51 33.90
N VAL A 252 -8.20 2.78 33.49
CA VAL A 252 -7.03 3.32 32.78
C VAL A 252 -5.75 3.33 33.62
N ASP A 253 -5.87 3.12 34.94
CA ASP A 253 -4.78 2.89 35.89
C ASP A 253 -4.20 1.46 35.82
N LEU A 254 -4.84 0.57 35.07
CA LEU A 254 -4.45 -0.82 34.82
C LEU A 254 -4.41 -1.67 36.10
N ALA A 255 -5.16 -1.27 37.14
CA ALA A 255 -5.17 -1.96 38.42
C ALA A 255 -5.95 -3.28 38.32
N ILE A 256 -5.27 -4.40 38.55
CA ILE A 256 -5.89 -5.73 38.61
C ILE A 256 -5.06 -6.70 39.47
N GLY A 257 -5.66 -7.23 40.53
CA GLY A 257 -5.03 -8.21 41.42
C GLY A 257 -3.67 -7.73 41.97
N THR A 258 -2.60 -8.47 41.64
CA THR A 258 -1.21 -8.17 42.06
C THR A 258 -0.43 -7.36 41.03
N ALA A 259 -1.09 -6.81 40.01
CA ALA A 259 -0.45 -5.95 39.02
C ALA A 259 0.10 -4.67 39.67
N LYS A 260 1.32 -4.31 39.31
CA LYS A 260 1.99 -3.06 39.66
C LYS A 260 2.15 -2.25 38.39
N THR A 261 1.54 -1.07 38.37
CA THR A 261 1.61 -0.12 37.26
C THR A 261 2.64 0.97 37.55
N TYR A 262 3.41 1.38 36.54
CA TYR A 262 4.33 2.51 36.63
C TYR A 262 4.35 3.30 35.31
N ALA A 263 4.68 4.60 35.41
CA ALA A 263 4.94 5.43 34.24
C ALA A 263 6.35 5.17 33.73
N SER A 264 6.48 4.71 32.49
CA SER A 264 7.79 4.45 31.86
C SER A 264 8.33 5.64 31.08
N SER A 265 7.43 6.51 30.62
CA SER A 265 7.71 7.81 29.99
C SER A 265 6.43 8.65 30.03
N ASP A 266 6.49 9.91 29.56
CA ASP A 266 5.33 10.79 29.58
C ASP A 266 4.15 10.20 28.80
N GLY A 267 3.00 10.08 29.47
CA GLY A 267 1.79 9.48 28.92
C GLY A 267 1.87 7.97 28.61
N VAL A 268 2.86 7.23 29.13
CA VAL A 268 3.00 5.79 28.93
C VAL A 268 3.02 5.03 30.26
N LEU A 269 2.05 4.12 30.42
CA LEU A 269 1.95 3.21 31.56
C LEU A 269 2.33 1.78 31.17
N ARG A 270 3.03 1.10 32.06
CA ARG A 270 3.37 -0.32 31.95
C ARG A 270 2.96 -1.03 33.22
N SER A 271 2.53 -2.29 33.09
CA SER A 271 2.07 -3.09 34.22
C SER A 271 2.66 -4.50 34.19
N PHE A 272 3.07 -4.99 35.36
CA PHE A 272 3.58 -6.34 35.57
C PHE A 272 3.08 -6.93 36.89
N CYS A 273 3.04 -8.25 37.03
CA CYS A 273 2.69 -8.91 38.28
C CYS A 273 3.84 -8.76 39.29
N ARG A 274 3.60 -8.11 40.43
CA ARG A 274 4.63 -7.90 41.46
C ARG A 274 5.11 -9.17 42.17
N VAL A 275 4.43 -10.30 41.96
CA VAL A 275 4.74 -11.59 42.58
C VAL A 275 5.63 -12.43 41.66
N CYS A 276 5.23 -12.65 40.40
CA CYS A 276 5.99 -13.51 39.48
C CYS A 276 6.72 -12.79 38.35
N GLY A 277 6.60 -11.45 38.25
CA GLY A 277 7.32 -10.65 37.26
C GLY A 277 6.66 -10.57 35.88
N ALA A 278 5.55 -11.29 35.66
CA ALA A 278 4.93 -11.37 34.34
C ALA A 278 4.45 -10.01 33.85
N THR A 279 4.88 -9.62 32.64
CA THR A 279 4.37 -8.44 31.96
C THR A 279 2.89 -8.63 31.62
N VAL A 280 2.07 -7.61 31.84
CA VAL A 280 0.61 -7.68 31.64
C VAL A 280 0.17 -6.69 30.56
N PHE A 281 0.42 -5.40 30.77
CA PHE A 281 -0.09 -4.34 29.91
C PHE A 281 0.98 -3.32 29.55
N PHE A 282 0.87 -2.80 28.34
CA PHE A 282 1.39 -1.50 27.94
C PHE A 282 0.23 -0.60 27.53
N SER A 283 0.27 0.68 27.92
CA SER A 283 -0.74 1.66 27.54
C SER A 283 -0.10 3.01 27.22
N CYS A 284 -0.62 3.69 26.22
CA CYS A 284 -0.18 5.02 25.83
C CYS A 284 -1.38 5.97 25.74
N LYS A 285 -1.24 7.18 26.25
CA LYS A 285 -2.27 8.24 26.23
C LYS A 285 -2.79 8.53 24.81
N LYS A 286 -1.93 8.41 23.79
CA LYS A 286 -2.33 8.55 22.38
C LYS A 286 -3.35 7.51 21.92
N ARG A 287 -3.48 6.39 22.64
CA ARG A 287 -4.46 5.32 22.37
C ARG A 287 -5.69 5.36 23.27
N GLN A 288 -5.89 6.46 23.99
CA GLN A 288 -7.01 6.67 24.90
C GLN A 288 -7.72 7.99 24.56
N PRO A 289 -8.49 8.07 23.45
CA PRO A 289 -9.26 9.28 23.14
C PRO A 289 -10.27 9.62 24.23
N THR A 290 -10.85 8.58 24.83
CA THR A 290 -11.72 8.62 26.00
C THR A 290 -11.42 7.41 26.88
N GLU A 291 -11.87 7.41 28.13
CA GLU A 291 -11.71 6.25 29.04
C GLU A 291 -12.37 4.99 28.48
N ARG A 292 -13.56 5.13 27.86
CA ARG A 292 -14.29 4.01 27.24
C ARG A 292 -13.54 3.44 26.04
N GLN A 293 -12.82 4.29 25.29
CA GLN A 293 -12.04 3.92 24.11
C GLN A 293 -10.58 3.61 24.44
N ALA A 294 -10.23 3.40 25.71
CA ALA A 294 -8.87 3.09 26.11
C ALA A 294 -8.45 1.70 25.63
N VAL A 295 -7.53 1.66 24.65
CA VAL A 295 -6.97 0.42 24.10
C VAL A 295 -5.58 0.17 24.68
N VAL A 296 -5.35 -1.05 25.15
CA VAL A 296 -4.08 -1.51 25.73
C VAL A 296 -3.44 -2.61 24.90
N ASP A 297 -2.14 -2.76 25.10
CA ASP A 297 -1.33 -3.82 24.54
C ASP A 297 -1.25 -4.90 25.62
N LEU A 298 -2.02 -5.96 25.45
CA LEU A 298 -2.08 -7.10 26.35
C LEU A 298 -1.02 -8.13 25.97
N ALA A 299 -0.17 -8.50 26.93
CA ALA A 299 0.90 -9.46 26.74
C ALA A 299 0.35 -10.84 26.33
N ALA A 300 0.71 -11.30 25.13
CA ALA A 300 0.19 -12.55 24.57
C ALA A 300 0.65 -13.79 25.34
N GLY A 301 1.82 -13.72 25.99
CA GLY A 301 2.38 -14.85 26.74
C GLY A 301 1.57 -15.25 27.96
N ILE A 302 0.66 -14.41 28.46
CA ILE A 302 -0.27 -14.75 29.56
C ILE A 302 -1.66 -15.20 29.10
N LEU A 303 -1.91 -15.31 27.79
CA LEU A 303 -3.19 -15.81 27.29
C LEU A 303 -3.31 -17.33 27.47
N ARG A 304 -4.52 -17.81 27.75
CA ARG A 304 -4.86 -19.23 27.94
C ARG A 304 -5.80 -19.69 26.83
N ALA A 305 -5.29 -19.68 25.61
CA ALA A 305 -6.02 -20.08 24.41
C ALA A 305 -5.96 -21.60 24.22
N PRO A 306 -7.10 -22.33 24.20
CA PRO A 306 -7.13 -23.79 24.06
C PRO A 306 -6.49 -24.31 22.77
N GLU A 307 -6.56 -23.52 21.69
CA GLU A 307 -6.07 -23.86 20.36
C GLU A 307 -4.54 -23.77 20.24
N GLY A 308 -3.88 -22.96 21.06
CA GLY A 308 -2.43 -22.80 21.00
C GLY A 308 -1.94 -21.45 21.49
N VAL A 309 -0.62 -21.32 21.63
CA VAL A 309 0.00 -20.16 22.30
C VAL A 309 -0.07 -18.87 21.47
N MET A 310 -0.28 -18.97 20.16
CA MET A 310 -0.51 -17.83 19.29
C MET A 310 -1.96 -17.33 19.35
N ALA A 311 -2.86 -18.04 20.05
CA ALA A 311 -4.28 -17.71 20.19
C ALA A 311 -4.96 -17.38 18.85
N GLU A 312 -4.71 -18.22 17.82
CA GLU A 312 -5.10 -17.96 16.43
C GLU A 312 -6.62 -17.83 16.23
N ASP A 313 -7.43 -18.40 17.13
CA ASP A 313 -8.89 -18.25 17.07
C ASP A 313 -9.37 -16.91 17.62
N TRP A 314 -8.51 -16.19 18.35
CA TRP A 314 -8.80 -14.91 18.98
C TRP A 314 -8.03 -13.74 18.39
N LEU A 315 -6.86 -14.02 17.80
CA LEU A 315 -5.90 -13.03 17.35
C LEU A 315 -5.63 -13.17 15.85
N THR A 316 -5.43 -12.05 15.18
CA THR A 316 -4.85 -11.98 13.84
C THR A 316 -3.52 -11.24 13.93
N TRP A 317 -2.44 -11.97 13.70
CA TRP A 317 -1.09 -11.43 13.80
C TRP A 317 -0.70 -10.63 12.55
N ARG A 318 0.02 -9.54 12.74
CA ARG A 318 0.66 -8.80 11.64
C ARG A 318 1.83 -9.59 11.08
N ALA A 319 1.94 -9.63 9.75
CA ALA A 319 3.08 -10.24 9.05
C ALA A 319 4.42 -9.56 9.38
N ARG A 320 4.40 -8.24 9.63
CA ARG A 320 5.60 -7.48 10.01
C ARG A 320 5.63 -7.19 11.51
N PRO A 321 6.73 -7.50 12.21
CA PRO A 321 6.98 -7.06 13.57
C PRO A 321 6.92 -5.54 13.74
N ALA A 322 6.46 -5.06 14.89
CA ALA A 322 6.60 -3.68 15.29
C ALA A 322 8.07 -3.38 15.64
N HIS A 323 8.50 -2.16 15.30
CA HIS A 323 9.86 -1.67 15.55
C HIS A 323 10.98 -2.58 15.02
N ALA A 324 10.75 -3.27 13.89
CA ALA A 324 11.70 -4.22 13.29
C ALA A 324 13.13 -3.66 13.10
N ALA A 325 13.27 -2.36 12.82
CA ALA A 325 14.58 -1.71 12.72
C ALA A 325 15.36 -1.72 14.05
N SER A 326 14.67 -1.59 15.20
CA SER A 326 15.26 -1.70 16.54
C SER A 326 15.77 -3.12 16.76
N GLY A 327 14.95 -4.13 16.43
CA GLY A 327 15.34 -5.54 16.51
C GLY A 327 16.56 -5.86 15.65
N LEU A 328 16.58 -5.40 14.39
CA LEU A 328 17.71 -5.56 13.48
C LEU A 328 18.99 -4.88 13.97
N ALA A 329 18.87 -3.71 14.61
CA ALA A 329 20.01 -2.99 15.17
C ALA A 329 20.60 -3.70 16.40
N PHE A 330 19.77 -4.38 17.19
CA PHE A 330 20.20 -5.14 18.36
C PHE A 330 20.78 -6.51 18.01
N ASP A 331 20.10 -7.25 17.14
CA ASP A 331 20.54 -8.55 16.63
C ASP A 331 20.05 -8.71 15.19
N ALA A 332 20.96 -8.51 14.23
CA ALA A 332 20.62 -8.51 12.81
C ALA A 332 20.12 -9.88 12.33
N ASP A 333 20.79 -10.95 12.75
CA ASP A 333 20.46 -12.32 12.33
C ASP A 333 19.08 -12.74 12.84
N PHE A 334 18.80 -12.46 14.11
CA PHE A 334 17.50 -12.74 14.70
C PHE A 334 16.40 -11.81 14.16
N GLY A 335 16.71 -10.52 13.98
CA GLY A 335 15.78 -9.55 13.41
C GLY A 335 15.34 -9.92 12.00
N GLU A 336 16.27 -10.38 11.16
CA GLU A 336 15.97 -10.87 9.81
C GLU A 336 15.14 -12.16 9.86
N ALA A 337 15.55 -13.12 10.69
CA ALA A 337 14.81 -14.36 10.91
C ALA A 337 13.36 -14.10 11.33
N LEU A 338 13.13 -13.17 12.26
CA LEU A 338 11.80 -12.80 12.73
C LEU A 338 10.96 -12.17 11.63
N ASN A 339 11.53 -11.25 10.84
CA ASN A 339 10.81 -10.60 9.75
C ASN A 339 10.40 -11.59 8.65
N ASN A 340 11.32 -12.45 8.24
CA ASN A 340 11.09 -13.44 7.19
C ASN A 340 10.15 -14.55 7.68
N GLY A 341 10.38 -15.04 8.90
CA GLY A 341 9.58 -16.06 9.55
C GLY A 341 8.13 -15.62 9.75
N MET A 342 7.91 -14.41 10.26
CA MET A 342 6.54 -13.90 10.42
C MET A 342 5.84 -13.69 9.09
N LYS A 343 6.55 -13.24 8.05
CA LYS A 343 5.98 -13.12 6.71
C LYS A 343 5.53 -14.48 6.18
N ALA A 344 6.42 -15.48 6.19
CA ALA A 344 6.12 -16.82 5.71
C ALA A 344 4.97 -17.47 6.49
N TRP A 345 5.02 -17.39 7.82
CA TRP A 345 3.99 -17.90 8.71
C TRP A 345 2.63 -17.22 8.46
N ASN A 346 2.62 -15.90 8.23
CA ASN A 346 1.39 -15.17 7.92
C ASN A 346 0.78 -15.59 6.57
N GLU A 347 1.62 -15.74 5.55
CA GLU A 347 1.21 -16.21 4.23
C GLU A 347 0.62 -17.63 4.30
N GLU A 348 1.23 -18.53 5.08
CA GLU A 348 0.70 -19.88 5.32
C GLU A 348 -0.64 -19.85 6.05
N LYS A 349 -0.76 -19.01 7.09
CA LYS A 349 -1.94 -19.00 7.98
C LYS A 349 -3.14 -18.24 7.45
N TYR A 350 -2.90 -17.12 6.78
CA TYR A 350 -3.94 -16.17 6.39
C TYR A 350 -4.01 -15.96 4.87
N GLY A 351 -3.12 -16.59 4.10
CA GLY A 351 -2.95 -16.33 2.68
C GLY A 351 -2.15 -15.05 2.41
N LYS A 352 -1.83 -14.80 1.14
CA LYS A 352 -1.25 -13.51 0.73
C LYS A 352 -2.34 -12.44 0.83
N VAL A 353 -2.12 -11.40 1.63
CA VAL A 353 -2.87 -10.15 1.46
C VAL A 353 -2.50 -9.61 0.09
N ASP A 354 -3.46 -9.64 -0.81
CA ASP A 354 -3.24 -9.21 -2.17
C ASP A 354 -3.02 -7.69 -2.22
N ALA A 355 -2.01 -7.25 -2.97
CA ALA A 355 -1.67 -5.84 -3.10
C ALA A 355 -2.84 -5.04 -3.72
N LEU A 356 -3.61 -5.67 -4.62
CA LEU A 356 -4.79 -5.06 -5.22
C LEU A 356 -5.94 -4.94 -4.24
N ASP A 357 -6.17 -5.92 -3.38
CA ASP A 357 -7.23 -5.83 -2.35
C ASP A 357 -6.93 -4.71 -1.35
N ALA A 358 -5.67 -4.60 -0.92
CA ALA A 358 -5.21 -3.49 -0.09
C ALA A 358 -5.43 -2.16 -0.82
N LEU A 359 -5.02 -2.03 -2.08
CA LEU A 359 -5.23 -0.80 -2.86
C LEU A 359 -6.71 -0.47 -3.06
N ASN A 360 -7.53 -1.46 -3.39
CA ASN A 360 -8.97 -1.31 -3.65
C ASN A 360 -9.74 -0.92 -2.40
N SER A 361 -9.25 -1.25 -1.21
CA SER A 361 -9.80 -0.74 0.05
C SER A 361 -9.70 0.78 0.19
N LEU A 362 -8.83 1.46 -0.58
CA LEU A 362 -8.67 2.92 -0.59
C LEU A 362 -9.61 3.63 -1.57
N GLN A 363 -10.42 2.89 -2.33
CA GLN A 363 -11.44 3.51 -3.19
C GLN A 363 -12.56 4.10 -2.35
N THR A 364 -12.97 5.33 -2.68
CA THR A 364 -14.11 5.98 -2.02
C THR A 364 -15.42 5.33 -2.51
N PRO A 365 -16.30 4.81 -1.63
CA PRO A 365 -17.57 4.21 -2.05
C PRO A 365 -18.50 5.22 -2.72
N HIS A 366 -19.34 4.76 -3.65
CA HIS A 366 -20.28 5.58 -4.44
C HIS A 366 -21.12 6.53 -3.58
N ALA A 367 -21.75 6.02 -2.51
CA ALA A 367 -22.59 6.82 -1.62
C ALA A 367 -21.83 8.00 -0.98
N LEU A 368 -20.54 7.81 -0.66
CA LEU A 368 -19.71 8.87 -0.09
C LEU A 368 -19.24 9.88 -1.15
N VAL A 369 -19.02 9.45 -2.39
CA VAL A 369 -18.75 10.36 -3.52
C VAL A 369 -19.95 11.28 -3.76
N GLU A 370 -21.16 10.73 -3.78
CA GLU A 370 -22.40 11.51 -3.97
C GLU A 370 -22.66 12.47 -2.81
N ALA A 371 -22.45 12.04 -1.56
CA ALA A 371 -22.55 12.93 -0.41
C ALA A 371 -21.60 14.13 -0.52
N ARG A 372 -20.32 13.88 -0.85
CA ARG A 372 -19.31 14.94 -1.06
C ARG A 372 -19.67 15.90 -2.18
N ARG A 373 -20.23 15.38 -3.28
CA ARG A 373 -20.71 16.20 -4.41
C ARG A 373 -21.84 17.13 -3.98
N LYS A 374 -22.82 16.61 -3.23
CA LYS A 374 -23.93 17.41 -2.68
C LYS A 374 -23.46 18.50 -1.72
N GLU A 375 -22.41 18.23 -0.94
CA GLU A 375 -21.79 19.19 -0.03
C GLU A 375 -20.81 20.15 -0.72
N GLY A 376 -20.57 20.01 -2.03
CA GLY A 376 -19.64 20.87 -2.79
C GLY A 376 -18.16 20.70 -2.38
N ILE A 377 -17.78 19.57 -1.81
CA ILE A 377 -16.41 19.30 -1.36
C ILE A 377 -15.51 19.04 -2.57
N VAL A 378 -14.57 19.96 -2.81
CA VAL A 378 -13.60 19.87 -3.92
C VAL A 378 -12.15 19.94 -3.43
N PRO A 379 -11.17 19.40 -4.18
CA PRO A 379 -9.76 19.56 -3.87
C PRO A 379 -9.35 21.03 -3.78
N ASN A 380 -8.54 21.35 -2.78
CA ASN A 380 -8.12 22.71 -2.43
C ASN A 380 -6.70 22.69 -1.84
N GLU A 381 -6.21 23.82 -1.35
CA GLU A 381 -4.86 23.93 -0.77
C GLU A 381 -4.61 22.94 0.39
N ARG A 382 -5.62 22.71 1.24
CA ARG A 382 -5.53 21.70 2.31
C ARG A 382 -5.20 20.31 1.76
N SER A 383 -5.72 19.97 0.59
CA SER A 383 -5.42 18.69 -0.07
C SER A 383 -3.93 18.53 -0.40
N LEU A 384 -3.25 19.61 -0.79
CA LEU A 384 -1.81 19.59 -1.04
C LEU A 384 -1.01 19.53 0.26
N THR A 385 -1.46 20.25 1.30
CA THR A 385 -0.86 20.19 2.64
C THR A 385 -0.90 18.75 3.20
N GLU A 386 -2.03 18.07 3.05
CA GLU A 386 -2.17 16.64 3.38
C GLU A 386 -1.23 15.76 2.55
N MET A 387 -1.14 15.99 1.23
CA MET A 387 -0.22 15.24 0.36
C MET A 387 1.25 15.41 0.75
N ARG A 388 1.68 16.64 1.08
CA ARG A 388 3.04 16.91 1.60
C ARG A 388 3.29 16.20 2.93
N CYS A 389 2.29 16.16 3.82
CA CYS A 389 2.37 15.39 5.06
C CYS A 389 2.56 13.88 4.78
N TYR A 390 1.77 13.32 3.86
CA TYR A 390 1.93 11.92 3.47
C TYR A 390 3.28 11.63 2.80
N LEU A 391 3.81 12.55 2.00
CA LEU A 391 5.15 12.44 1.39
C LEU A 391 6.24 12.33 2.48
N ARG A 392 6.17 13.19 3.51
CA ARG A 392 7.07 13.12 4.67
C ARG A 392 6.96 11.80 5.42
N ARG A 393 5.74 11.31 5.66
CA ARG A 393 5.51 10.01 6.31
C ARG A 393 6.13 8.83 5.57
N ILE A 394 6.25 8.90 4.25
CA ILE A 394 6.92 7.86 3.46
C ILE A 394 8.44 8.09 3.34
N GLY A 395 8.98 9.11 4.01
CA GLY A 395 10.41 9.37 4.17
C GLY A 395 11.01 10.31 3.14
N TYR A 396 10.21 11.17 2.50
CA TYR A 396 10.69 12.11 1.48
C TYR A 396 10.19 13.53 1.73
N GLU A 397 10.97 14.51 1.28
CA GLU A 397 10.54 15.91 1.19
C GLU A 397 10.24 16.29 -0.27
N PRO A 398 9.45 17.36 -0.53
CA PRO A 398 9.21 17.84 -1.90
C PRO A 398 10.50 18.11 -2.69
N ALA A 399 11.57 18.54 -2.01
CA ALA A 399 12.88 18.77 -2.61
C ALA A 399 13.52 17.49 -3.18
N ASP A 400 13.24 16.31 -2.62
CA ASP A 400 13.75 15.04 -3.14
C ASP A 400 13.22 14.73 -4.54
N LEU A 401 12.01 15.20 -4.87
CA LEU A 401 11.38 14.97 -6.16
C LEU A 401 12.16 15.64 -7.31
N ALA A 402 12.99 16.65 -7.03
CA ALA A 402 13.84 17.29 -8.04
C ALA A 402 14.86 16.32 -8.65
N LYS A 403 15.25 15.26 -7.93
CA LYS A 403 16.17 14.21 -8.41
C LYS A 403 15.60 13.43 -9.61
N LEU A 404 14.29 13.50 -9.83
CA LEU A 404 13.58 12.77 -10.89
C LEU A 404 13.43 13.59 -12.18
N ASN A 405 13.97 14.81 -12.27
CA ASN A 405 13.89 15.68 -13.46
C ASN A 405 12.48 15.72 -14.09
N ILE A 406 11.47 16.06 -13.29
CA ILE A 406 10.07 15.77 -13.64
C ILE A 406 9.54 16.67 -14.77
N ILE A 407 8.95 16.06 -15.79
CA ILE A 407 8.10 16.72 -16.79
C ILE A 407 6.66 16.61 -16.31
N HIS A 408 5.95 17.74 -16.17
CA HIS A 408 4.60 17.75 -15.59
C HIS A 408 3.56 18.22 -16.60
N VAL A 409 2.55 17.40 -16.87
CA VAL A 409 1.58 17.64 -17.94
C VAL A 409 0.15 17.73 -17.40
N ALA A 410 -0.50 18.87 -17.66
CA ALA A 410 -1.91 19.13 -17.36
C ALA A 410 -2.69 19.45 -18.64
N GLY A 411 -4.02 19.43 -18.57
CA GLY A 411 -4.86 19.58 -19.77
C GLY A 411 -6.24 18.93 -19.66
N THR A 412 -7.14 19.23 -20.59
CA THR A 412 -8.43 18.51 -20.69
C THR A 412 -8.28 17.28 -21.58
N LYS A 413 -7.80 17.47 -22.82
CA LYS A 413 -7.61 16.40 -23.81
C LYS A 413 -6.15 16.31 -24.23
N GLY A 414 -5.63 15.10 -24.42
CA GLY A 414 -4.26 14.88 -24.91
C GLY A 414 -3.16 14.75 -23.85
N LYS A 415 -3.48 14.83 -22.55
CA LYS A 415 -2.50 14.63 -21.45
C LYS A 415 -1.74 13.31 -21.58
N GLY A 416 -2.44 12.18 -21.46
CA GLY A 416 -1.86 10.85 -21.60
C GLY A 416 -1.13 10.64 -22.94
N SER A 417 -1.65 11.16 -24.06
CA SER A 417 -0.98 11.10 -25.37
C SER A 417 0.33 11.87 -25.41
N THR A 418 0.34 13.09 -24.87
CA THR A 418 1.55 13.90 -24.75
C THR A 418 2.58 13.19 -23.87
N CYS A 419 2.18 12.67 -22.71
CA CYS A 419 3.06 11.91 -21.82
C CYS A 419 3.63 10.65 -22.49
N ALA A 420 2.80 9.94 -23.27
CA ALA A 420 3.22 8.74 -24.01
C ALA A 420 4.24 9.08 -25.10
N TYR A 421 4.04 10.17 -25.87
CA TYR A 421 5.03 10.65 -26.84
C TYR A 421 6.35 11.04 -26.17
N VAL A 422 6.31 11.83 -25.08
CA VAL A 422 7.53 12.19 -24.34
C VAL A 422 8.28 10.95 -23.87
N ASN A 423 7.57 10.01 -23.23
CA ASN A 423 8.18 8.76 -22.77
C ASN A 423 8.76 7.93 -23.93
N SER A 424 8.06 7.85 -25.07
CA SER A 424 8.53 7.13 -26.26
C SER A 424 9.82 7.74 -26.83
N ILE A 425 9.88 9.07 -26.98
CA ILE A 425 11.07 9.80 -27.43
C ILE A 425 12.25 9.54 -26.47
N LEU A 426 12.05 9.72 -25.16
CA LEU A 426 13.09 9.51 -24.16
C LEU A 426 13.58 8.05 -24.15
N ASP A 427 12.69 7.09 -24.38
CA ASP A 427 13.05 5.67 -24.47
C ASP A 427 13.84 5.34 -25.74
N GLN A 428 13.61 6.02 -26.87
CA GLN A 428 14.48 5.90 -28.05
C GLN A 428 15.90 6.37 -27.75
N TYR A 429 16.04 7.51 -27.06
CA TYR A 429 17.34 7.99 -26.59
C TYR A 429 18.01 7.01 -25.63
N ARG A 430 17.28 6.49 -24.63
CA ARG A 430 17.77 5.44 -23.74
C ARG A 430 18.29 4.22 -24.51
N ARG A 431 17.50 3.68 -25.44
CA ARG A 431 17.86 2.44 -26.17
C ARG A 431 19.06 2.63 -27.09
N LYS A 432 19.15 3.78 -27.77
CA LYS A 432 20.17 4.04 -28.81
C LYS A 432 21.42 4.71 -28.28
N ARG A 433 21.30 5.54 -27.24
CA ARG A 433 22.39 6.36 -26.67
C ARG A 433 22.75 5.95 -25.24
N GLY A 434 21.95 5.12 -24.59
CA GLY A 434 22.17 4.68 -23.20
C GLY A 434 21.82 5.74 -22.15
N ILE A 435 21.29 6.89 -22.56
CA ILE A 435 20.95 8.03 -21.71
C ILE A 435 19.58 8.61 -22.13
N PRO A 436 18.68 8.92 -21.19
CA PRO A 436 18.73 8.56 -19.77
C PRO A 436 18.82 7.03 -19.56
N LYS A 437 19.33 6.57 -18.42
CA LYS A 437 19.45 5.13 -18.11
C LYS A 437 18.08 4.53 -17.76
N LYS A 438 17.25 5.29 -17.03
CA LYS A 438 15.89 4.91 -16.65
C LYS A 438 14.91 6.05 -16.86
N VAL A 439 13.80 5.77 -17.54
CA VAL A 439 12.70 6.71 -17.77
C VAL A 439 11.47 6.26 -16.99
N GLY A 440 10.90 7.14 -16.18
CA GLY A 440 9.64 6.90 -15.46
C GLY A 440 8.45 7.53 -16.18
N LEU A 441 7.30 6.87 -16.14
CA LEU A 441 6.03 7.42 -16.63
C LEU A 441 4.92 7.14 -15.62
N PHE A 442 4.23 8.20 -15.19
CA PHE A 442 3.06 8.15 -14.34
C PHE A 442 1.83 8.70 -15.07
N THR A 443 0.84 7.84 -15.34
CA THR A 443 -0.36 8.19 -16.12
C THR A 443 -1.65 7.70 -15.46
N SER A 444 -2.78 8.28 -15.86
CA SER A 444 -4.10 7.85 -15.37
C SER A 444 -5.25 8.12 -16.36
N PRO A 445 -6.31 7.28 -16.36
CA PRO A 445 -6.43 6.01 -15.65
C PRO A 445 -5.61 4.89 -16.31
N HIS A 446 -5.64 3.68 -15.74
CA HIS A 446 -5.19 2.46 -16.44
C HIS A 446 -6.33 1.94 -17.32
N LEU A 447 -6.00 1.09 -18.30
CA LEU A 447 -7.00 0.38 -19.12
C LEU A 447 -7.22 -1.03 -18.59
N VAL A 448 -6.19 -1.87 -18.52
CA VAL A 448 -6.32 -3.29 -18.15
C VAL A 448 -5.78 -3.55 -16.75
N ALA A 449 -4.56 -3.09 -16.45
CA ALA A 449 -3.89 -3.37 -15.17
C ALA A 449 -3.41 -2.08 -14.49
N VAL A 450 -3.51 -2.01 -13.16
CA VAL A 450 -3.12 -0.82 -12.39
C VAL A 450 -1.63 -0.46 -12.54
N ARG A 451 -0.79 -1.47 -12.79
CA ARG A 451 0.64 -1.32 -13.05
C ARG A 451 0.92 -0.46 -14.28
N GLU A 452 -0.01 -0.34 -15.22
CA GLU A 452 0.13 0.55 -16.38
C GLU A 452 0.33 2.02 -15.99
N ARG A 453 -0.14 2.42 -14.79
CA ARG A 453 0.00 3.78 -14.28
C ARG A 453 1.40 4.11 -13.84
N ILE A 454 2.25 3.13 -13.56
CA ILE A 454 3.63 3.32 -13.11
C ILE A 454 4.53 2.48 -14.02
N ARG A 455 5.16 3.14 -14.99
CA ARG A 455 6.06 2.47 -15.94
C ARG A 455 7.49 2.90 -15.72
N ILE A 456 8.40 1.96 -15.94
CA ILE A 456 9.83 2.20 -16.07
C ILE A 456 10.24 1.68 -17.44
N ASP A 457 10.95 2.50 -18.21
CA ASP A 457 11.45 2.17 -19.55
C ASP A 457 10.32 1.71 -20.49
N SER A 458 9.24 2.50 -20.52
CA SER A 458 8.01 2.25 -21.29
C SER A 458 7.23 0.98 -20.91
N LYS A 459 7.65 0.23 -19.89
CA LYS A 459 7.00 -1.01 -19.43
C LYS A 459 6.35 -0.81 -18.06
N PRO A 460 5.10 -1.28 -17.85
CA PRO A 460 4.53 -1.40 -16.52
C PRO A 460 5.51 -2.10 -15.56
N ILE A 461 5.61 -1.64 -14.32
CA ILE A 461 6.40 -2.35 -13.31
C ILE A 461 5.88 -3.78 -13.12
N SER A 462 6.76 -4.70 -12.73
CA SER A 462 6.37 -6.09 -12.47
C SER A 462 5.43 -6.20 -11.28
N GLU A 463 4.78 -7.35 -11.13
CA GLU A 463 3.85 -7.65 -10.03
C GLU A 463 4.58 -7.65 -8.69
N GLU A 464 5.78 -8.21 -8.67
CA GLU A 464 6.65 -8.26 -7.49
C GLU A 464 7.07 -6.86 -7.06
N LEU A 465 7.47 -6.01 -8.01
CA LEU A 465 7.83 -4.62 -7.72
C LEU A 465 6.60 -3.84 -7.25
N PHE A 466 5.45 -4.02 -7.90
CA PHE A 466 4.21 -3.37 -7.50
C PHE A 466 3.83 -3.73 -6.05
N ALA A 467 3.75 -5.02 -5.72
CA ALA A 467 3.43 -5.48 -4.37
C ALA A 467 4.46 -4.99 -3.33
N LYS A 468 5.75 -5.10 -3.66
CA LYS A 468 6.86 -4.63 -2.80
C LYS A 468 6.68 -3.14 -2.47
N PHE A 469 6.55 -2.28 -3.48
CA PHE A 469 6.49 -0.84 -3.26
C PHE A 469 5.16 -0.40 -2.66
N LEU A 470 4.06 -1.07 -3.01
CA LEU A 470 2.77 -0.85 -2.38
C LEU A 470 2.86 -1.08 -0.88
N PHE A 471 3.36 -2.24 -0.43
CA PHE A 471 3.44 -2.54 1.00
C PHE A 471 4.48 -1.69 1.72
N GLN A 472 5.59 -1.31 1.08
CA GLN A 472 6.52 -0.35 1.67
C GLN A 472 5.86 1.00 1.97
N VAL A 473 5.11 1.56 1.01
CA VAL A 473 4.36 2.82 1.20
C VAL A 473 3.24 2.63 2.22
N TRP A 474 2.50 1.53 2.09
CA TRP A 474 1.41 1.16 3.00
C TRP A 474 1.84 1.12 4.46
N ASP A 475 3.01 0.55 4.72
CA ASP A 475 3.53 0.38 6.06
C ASP A 475 4.15 1.67 6.60
N ARG A 476 4.91 2.42 5.78
CA ARG A 476 5.47 3.71 6.21
C ARG A 476 4.36 4.70 6.61
N LEU A 477 3.27 4.75 5.84
CA LEU A 477 2.07 5.53 6.18
C LEU A 477 1.41 5.05 7.49
N GLY A 478 1.46 3.74 7.75
CA GLY A 478 0.88 3.13 8.94
C GLY A 478 1.69 3.31 10.23
N SER A 479 3.02 3.41 10.13
CA SER A 479 3.93 3.43 11.29
C SER A 479 4.45 4.81 11.68
N SER A 480 4.41 5.80 10.78
CA SER A 480 4.92 7.14 11.08
C SER A 480 3.91 7.98 11.88
N ALA A 481 4.41 8.66 12.92
CA ALA A 481 3.64 9.63 13.70
C ALA A 481 3.78 11.07 13.22
N GLU A 482 4.52 11.30 12.14
CA GLU A 482 4.82 12.63 11.63
C GLU A 482 3.56 13.35 11.12
N GLY A 483 3.40 14.61 11.49
CA GLY A 483 2.25 15.44 11.08
C GLY A 483 0.89 14.90 11.52
N ALA A 484 0.83 14.18 12.65
CA ALA A 484 -0.40 13.59 13.22
C ALA A 484 -1.53 14.61 13.45
N ASP A 485 -1.19 15.89 13.63
CA ASP A 485 -2.16 16.98 13.83
C ASP A 485 -2.90 17.37 12.54
N LEU A 486 -2.28 17.15 11.37
CA LEU A 486 -2.87 17.47 10.06
C LEU A 486 -3.61 16.27 9.46
N VAL A 487 -3.09 15.07 9.71
CA VAL A 487 -3.60 13.83 9.14
C VAL A 487 -3.61 12.77 10.25
N PRO A 488 -4.71 12.05 10.49
CA PRO A 488 -4.77 11.06 11.57
C PRO A 488 -3.65 10.01 11.50
N LEU A 489 -3.14 9.59 12.66
CA LEU A 489 -2.14 8.53 12.77
C LEU A 489 -2.65 7.23 12.13
N GLY A 490 -1.81 6.57 11.34
CA GLY A 490 -2.13 5.29 10.70
C GLY A 490 -3.13 5.38 9.53
N SER A 491 -3.56 6.58 9.14
CA SER A 491 -4.41 6.79 7.98
C SER A 491 -3.62 6.73 6.66
N ARG A 492 -4.32 6.38 5.59
CA ARG A 492 -3.81 6.31 4.21
C ARG A 492 -4.67 7.22 3.34
N PRO A 493 -4.08 7.90 2.35
CA PRO A 493 -4.88 8.73 1.45
C PRO A 493 -5.74 7.87 0.53
N ILE A 494 -6.70 8.51 -0.12
CA ILE A 494 -7.55 7.89 -1.15
C ILE A 494 -6.72 7.30 -2.30
N TYR A 495 -7.29 6.32 -3.00
CA TYR A 495 -6.69 5.54 -4.08
C TYR A 495 -5.71 6.32 -5.00
N SER A 496 -6.14 7.42 -5.61
CA SER A 496 -5.32 8.19 -6.56
C SER A 496 -4.11 8.87 -5.91
N ARG A 497 -4.30 9.42 -4.71
CA ARG A 497 -3.25 10.06 -3.91
C ARG A 497 -2.23 9.02 -3.42
N PHE A 498 -2.70 7.83 -3.03
CA PHE A 498 -1.82 6.71 -2.66
C PHE A 498 -0.95 6.28 -3.84
N LEU A 499 -1.53 6.09 -5.04
CA LEU A 499 -0.76 5.75 -6.24
C LEU A 499 0.25 6.83 -6.63
N THR A 500 -0.07 8.10 -6.40
CA THR A 500 0.87 9.21 -6.62
C THR A 500 2.08 9.09 -5.70
N LEU A 501 1.86 8.87 -4.39
CA LEU A 501 2.93 8.63 -3.42
C LEU A 501 3.76 7.39 -3.77
N MET A 502 3.07 6.31 -4.17
CA MET A 502 3.71 5.08 -4.61
C MET A 502 4.60 5.30 -5.83
N SER A 503 4.16 6.09 -6.82
CA SER A 503 4.97 6.40 -8.00
C SER A 503 6.28 7.10 -7.65
N TRP A 504 6.26 8.09 -6.75
CA TRP A 504 7.48 8.76 -6.31
C TRP A 504 8.39 7.80 -5.54
N HIS A 505 7.82 6.98 -4.64
CA HIS A 505 8.60 5.98 -3.92
C HIS A 505 9.26 4.97 -4.87
N VAL A 506 8.54 4.51 -5.90
CA VAL A 506 9.06 3.62 -6.95
C VAL A 506 10.20 4.32 -7.70
N PHE A 507 9.98 5.52 -8.24
CA PHE A 507 10.97 6.19 -9.09
C PHE A 507 12.22 6.62 -8.32
N LEU A 508 12.08 7.07 -7.07
CA LEU A 508 13.23 7.39 -6.21
C LEU A 508 14.00 6.12 -5.82
N SER A 509 13.31 5.04 -5.45
CA SER A 509 13.94 3.77 -5.08
C SER A 509 14.66 3.11 -6.26
N GLU A 510 14.06 3.18 -7.44
CA GLU A 510 14.61 2.64 -8.69
C GLU A 510 15.62 3.57 -9.37
N LYS A 511 15.86 4.77 -8.81
CA LYS A 511 16.80 5.77 -9.33
C LYS A 511 16.50 6.14 -10.80
N VAL A 512 15.25 6.50 -11.07
CA VAL A 512 14.82 7.03 -12.37
C VAL A 512 15.51 8.37 -12.63
N ASP A 513 16.04 8.56 -13.84
CA ASP A 513 16.76 9.79 -14.20
C ASP A 513 15.81 10.91 -14.62
N VAL A 514 14.70 10.57 -15.28
CA VAL A 514 13.67 11.51 -15.75
C VAL A 514 12.31 10.85 -15.65
N ALA A 515 11.33 11.57 -15.10
CA ALA A 515 9.97 11.07 -14.94
C ALA A 515 8.93 11.99 -15.57
N VAL A 516 7.98 11.41 -16.31
CA VAL A 516 6.87 12.12 -16.93
C VAL A 516 5.61 11.90 -16.11
N TYR A 517 4.98 12.99 -15.66
CA TYR A 517 3.80 12.97 -14.80
C TYR A 517 2.59 13.59 -15.50
N GLU A 518 1.54 12.81 -15.66
CA GLU A 518 0.20 13.30 -15.99
C GLU A 518 -0.54 13.71 -14.70
N THR A 519 -1.16 14.91 -14.71
CA THR A 519 -2.11 15.30 -13.65
C THR A 519 -3.40 14.48 -13.73
N GLY A 520 -4.00 14.13 -12.59
CA GLY A 520 -5.31 13.50 -12.54
C GLY A 520 -6.45 14.44 -12.92
N ILE A 521 -6.81 15.36 -12.01
CA ILE A 521 -7.90 16.34 -12.22
C ILE A 521 -7.40 17.75 -11.92
N GLY A 522 -7.59 18.65 -12.90
CA GLY A 522 -7.19 20.05 -12.77
C GLY A 522 -5.69 20.25 -12.96
N GLY A 523 -5.00 20.61 -11.88
CA GLY A 523 -3.57 20.92 -11.86
C GLY A 523 -3.18 21.57 -10.53
N ALA A 524 -3.72 22.75 -10.24
CA ALA A 524 -3.40 23.58 -9.07
C ALA A 524 -3.48 22.82 -7.74
N TYR A 525 -4.50 21.97 -7.56
CA TYR A 525 -4.71 21.17 -6.35
C TYR A 525 -4.64 19.65 -6.62
N ASP A 526 -4.07 19.27 -7.76
CA ASP A 526 -3.87 17.85 -8.08
C ASP A 526 -2.81 17.24 -7.17
N ALA A 527 -2.94 15.95 -6.85
CA ALA A 527 -2.01 15.24 -5.97
C ALA A 527 -0.55 15.32 -6.45
N THR A 528 -0.35 15.37 -7.77
CA THR A 528 0.98 15.49 -8.38
C THR A 528 1.61 16.87 -8.17
N ASN A 529 0.84 17.93 -7.89
CA ASN A 529 1.36 19.30 -7.78
C ASN A 529 2.09 19.62 -6.46
N VAL A 530 2.51 18.58 -5.72
CA VAL A 530 3.57 18.66 -4.70
C VAL A 530 4.94 18.89 -5.34
N ILE A 531 5.08 18.62 -6.64
CA ILE A 531 6.28 18.91 -7.41
C ILE A 531 6.51 20.43 -7.42
N ASP A 532 7.57 20.89 -6.75
CA ASP A 532 7.90 22.32 -6.67
C ASP A 532 8.80 22.79 -7.83
N SER A 533 9.51 21.85 -8.46
CA SER A 533 10.61 22.17 -9.38
C SER A 533 10.68 21.21 -10.59
N PRO A 534 9.66 21.20 -11.47
CA PRO A 534 9.70 20.41 -12.71
C PRO A 534 10.75 20.96 -13.69
N VAL A 535 11.26 20.11 -14.58
CA VAL A 535 12.15 20.55 -15.69
C VAL A 535 11.37 21.31 -16.75
N ALA A 536 10.12 20.90 -17.01
CA ALA A 536 9.20 21.59 -17.90
C ALA A 536 7.75 21.24 -17.55
N CYS A 537 6.84 22.19 -17.82
CA CYS A 537 5.40 22.00 -17.70
C CYS A 537 4.74 22.02 -19.09
N GLY A 538 3.83 21.09 -19.34
CA GLY A 538 3.03 21.03 -20.57
C GLY A 538 1.55 21.24 -20.27
N ILE A 539 0.91 22.18 -20.97
CA ILE A 539 -0.54 22.38 -20.93
C ILE A 539 -1.13 21.95 -22.27
N THR A 540 -1.78 20.80 -22.30
CA THR A 540 -2.48 20.30 -23.49
C THR A 540 -3.80 21.06 -23.71
N THR A 541 -4.53 20.74 -24.78
CA THR A 541 -5.81 21.39 -25.11
C THR A 541 -6.77 21.47 -23.92
N ILE A 542 -7.26 22.68 -23.66
CA ILE A 542 -8.22 23.00 -22.60
C ILE A 542 -9.62 23.03 -23.19
N GLY A 543 -10.55 22.36 -22.50
CA GLY A 543 -11.96 22.32 -22.84
C GLY A 543 -12.79 22.07 -21.58
N ILE A 544 -14.12 22.18 -21.71
CA ILE A 544 -15.05 21.97 -20.60
C ILE A 544 -15.06 20.50 -20.18
N ASP A 545 -14.63 20.23 -18.95
CA ASP A 545 -14.69 18.91 -18.32
C ASP A 545 -14.60 19.06 -16.79
N HIS A 546 -15.11 18.08 -16.05
CA HIS A 546 -15.12 18.08 -14.58
C HIS A 546 -15.71 19.35 -13.95
N THR A 547 -16.83 19.83 -14.47
CA THR A 547 -17.44 21.12 -14.08
C THR A 547 -17.81 21.22 -12.60
N LEU A 548 -18.19 20.10 -11.98
CA LEU A 548 -18.46 19.99 -10.54
C LEU A 548 -17.22 20.26 -9.66
N THR A 549 -16.01 20.09 -10.20
CA THR A 549 -14.75 20.22 -9.45
C THR A 549 -13.95 21.46 -9.85
N LEU A 550 -13.93 21.79 -11.14
CA LEU A 550 -13.06 22.85 -11.69
C LEU A 550 -13.82 24.13 -12.05
N GLY A 551 -15.15 24.13 -11.93
CA GLY A 551 -16.01 25.22 -12.37
C GLY A 551 -16.61 25.00 -13.76
N ASN A 552 -17.63 25.80 -14.08
CA ASN A 552 -18.46 25.68 -15.27
C ASN A 552 -18.02 26.53 -16.47
N THR A 553 -16.87 27.18 -16.40
CA THR A 553 -16.37 28.11 -17.41
C THR A 553 -14.93 27.80 -17.79
N LEU A 554 -14.55 28.13 -19.03
CA LEU A 554 -13.25 27.75 -19.59
C LEU A 554 -12.08 28.43 -18.86
N ASP A 555 -12.27 29.66 -18.41
CA ASP A 555 -11.30 30.46 -17.64
C ASP A 555 -10.95 29.80 -16.29
N LYS A 556 -11.95 29.32 -15.54
CA LYS A 556 -11.74 28.62 -14.26
C LYS A 556 -10.97 27.32 -14.46
N ILE A 557 -11.34 26.56 -15.49
CA ILE A 557 -10.68 25.30 -15.85
C ILE A 557 -9.23 25.57 -16.27
N ALA A 558 -8.98 26.62 -17.06
CA ALA A 558 -7.65 27.04 -17.47
C ALA A 558 -6.80 27.47 -16.28
N TRP A 559 -7.37 28.23 -15.33
CA TRP A 559 -6.69 28.65 -14.11
C TRP A 559 -6.18 27.45 -13.30
N HIS A 560 -7.04 26.43 -13.12
CA HIS A 560 -6.66 25.21 -12.42
C HIS A 560 -5.52 24.48 -13.14
N LYS A 561 -5.58 24.33 -14.47
CA LYS A 561 -4.54 23.60 -15.22
C LYS A 561 -3.21 24.35 -15.23
N ALA A 562 -3.23 25.67 -15.39
CA ALA A 562 -2.06 26.52 -15.30
C ALA A 562 -1.39 26.47 -13.91
N GLY A 563 -2.06 25.97 -12.87
CA GLY A 563 -1.50 25.84 -11.54
C GLY A 563 -0.31 24.89 -11.40
N ILE A 564 0.04 24.13 -12.44
CA ILE A 564 1.29 23.37 -12.48
C ILE A 564 2.50 24.20 -12.93
N MET A 565 2.30 25.41 -13.47
CA MET A 565 3.40 26.31 -13.84
C MET A 565 4.18 26.73 -12.59
N LYS A 566 5.52 26.73 -12.68
CA LYS A 566 6.41 27.05 -11.56
C LYS A 566 7.41 28.14 -11.95
N ASN A 567 7.81 28.94 -10.96
CA ASN A 567 8.69 30.08 -11.13
C ASN A 567 10.01 29.70 -11.82
N GLY A 568 10.38 30.44 -12.87
CA GLY A 568 11.60 30.25 -13.64
C GLY A 568 11.64 28.99 -14.51
N ARG A 569 10.61 28.13 -14.45
CA ARG A 569 10.57 26.86 -15.21
C ARG A 569 9.91 27.05 -16.58
N PRO A 570 10.40 26.36 -17.63
CA PRO A 570 9.75 26.31 -18.93
C PRO A 570 8.31 25.80 -18.84
N ALA A 571 7.40 26.47 -19.54
CA ALA A 571 6.00 26.06 -19.67
C ALA A 571 5.55 26.19 -21.12
N PHE A 572 5.01 25.11 -21.69
CA PHE A 572 4.57 25.07 -23.09
C PHE A 572 3.09 24.79 -23.18
N THR A 573 2.45 25.38 -24.18
CA THR A 573 1.07 25.05 -24.56
C THR A 573 0.96 24.98 -26.08
N VAL A 574 -0.07 24.28 -26.55
CA VAL A 574 -0.51 24.31 -27.96
C VAL A 574 -1.52 25.45 -28.17
N PRO A 575 -1.93 25.78 -29.41
CA PRO A 575 -2.96 26.77 -29.65
C PRO A 575 -4.25 26.46 -28.85
N GLN A 576 -4.72 27.44 -28.08
CA GLN A 576 -5.90 27.33 -27.21
C GLN A 576 -7.02 28.25 -27.71
N ALA A 577 -8.25 28.05 -27.21
CA ALA A 577 -9.30 29.05 -27.33
C ALA A 577 -8.84 30.37 -26.64
N PRO A 578 -9.23 31.56 -27.16
CA PRO A 578 -8.74 32.85 -26.66
C PRO A 578 -8.91 33.03 -25.14
N GLU A 579 -10.07 32.67 -24.60
CA GLU A 579 -10.38 32.76 -23.17
C GLU A 579 -9.41 31.93 -22.30
N ALA A 580 -9.03 30.74 -22.77
CA ALA A 580 -8.07 29.89 -22.08
C ALA A 580 -6.65 30.43 -22.24
N ALA A 581 -6.27 30.85 -23.45
CA ALA A 581 -4.95 31.41 -23.74
C ALA A 581 -4.62 32.62 -22.86
N ASP A 582 -5.57 33.54 -22.71
CA ASP A 582 -5.40 34.75 -21.89
C ASP A 582 -5.16 34.40 -20.41
N VAL A 583 -5.87 33.40 -19.88
CA VAL A 583 -5.65 32.90 -18.52
C VAL A 583 -4.28 32.25 -18.39
N LEU A 584 -3.84 31.45 -19.37
CA LEU A 584 -2.50 30.84 -19.33
C LEU A 584 -1.40 31.90 -19.32
N ARG A 585 -1.47 32.92 -20.17
CA ARG A 585 -0.50 34.03 -20.18
C ARG A 585 -0.48 34.78 -18.86
N LYS A 586 -1.65 35.11 -18.31
CA LYS A 586 -1.76 35.81 -17.03
C LYS A 586 -1.13 34.98 -15.90
N ARG A 587 -1.41 33.67 -15.87
CA ARG A 587 -0.84 32.77 -14.86
C ARG A 587 0.66 32.57 -15.02
N ALA A 588 1.18 32.53 -16.23
CA ALA A 588 2.62 32.50 -16.47
C ALA A 588 3.31 33.75 -15.89
N ILE A 589 2.73 34.94 -16.07
CA ILE A 589 3.23 36.18 -15.47
C ILE A 589 3.17 36.13 -13.94
N GLU A 590 2.02 35.75 -13.37
CA GLU A 590 1.84 35.64 -11.90
C GLU A 590 2.81 34.66 -11.26
N THR A 591 3.11 33.54 -11.93
CA THR A 591 3.99 32.49 -11.41
C THR A 591 5.46 32.71 -11.74
N GLY A 592 5.79 33.60 -12.68
CA GLY A 592 7.15 33.80 -13.19
C GLY A 592 7.65 32.67 -14.09
N ALA A 593 6.75 31.89 -14.71
CA ALA A 593 7.13 30.80 -15.61
C ALA A 593 7.64 31.31 -16.97
N LYS A 594 8.59 30.59 -17.58
CA LYS A 594 9.09 30.87 -18.94
C LYS A 594 8.12 30.26 -19.94
N PHE A 595 7.08 31.01 -20.29
CA PHE A 595 5.94 30.49 -21.06
C PHE A 595 6.08 30.69 -22.57
N GLN A 596 5.79 29.63 -23.33
CA GLN A 596 5.80 29.61 -24.78
C GLN A 596 4.53 28.95 -25.34
N GLU A 597 3.86 29.66 -26.25
CA GLU A 597 2.78 29.12 -27.08
C GLU A 597 3.39 28.55 -28.36
N LEU A 598 3.27 27.23 -28.56
CA LEU A 598 3.74 26.55 -29.77
C LEU A 598 2.79 26.88 -30.92
N ASN A 599 3.34 27.32 -32.04
CA ASN A 599 2.57 27.86 -33.16
C ASN A 599 2.52 26.89 -34.36
N ASP A 600 1.91 27.31 -35.46
CA ASP A 600 1.78 26.47 -36.66
C ASP A 600 3.13 26.08 -37.28
N VAL A 601 4.19 26.88 -37.09
CA VAL A 601 5.54 26.54 -37.57
C VAL A 601 6.08 25.36 -36.78
N ASP A 602 5.85 25.32 -35.46
CA ASP A 602 6.24 24.19 -34.62
C ASP A 602 5.50 22.91 -35.01
N ILE A 603 4.20 23.03 -35.35
CA ILE A 603 3.38 21.90 -35.80
C ILE A 603 3.89 21.36 -37.14
N ARG A 604 4.27 22.24 -38.08
CA ARG A 604 4.79 21.86 -39.39
C ARG A 604 6.16 21.18 -39.36
N ARG A 605 6.89 21.23 -38.24
CA ARG A 605 8.10 20.40 -38.03
C ARG A 605 7.81 18.90 -38.12
N LEU A 606 6.53 18.52 -38.01
CA LEU A 606 6.04 17.14 -38.05
C LEU A 606 5.40 16.76 -39.39
N ASP A 607 5.46 17.60 -40.41
CA ASP A 607 4.78 17.33 -41.70
C ASP A 607 5.25 16.02 -42.33
N ASP A 608 6.55 15.71 -42.24
CA ASP A 608 7.16 14.48 -42.77
C ASP A 608 7.19 13.32 -41.76
N VAL A 609 6.55 13.46 -40.59
CA VAL A 609 6.52 12.43 -39.53
C VAL A 609 5.18 11.70 -39.55
N CYS A 610 5.23 10.36 -39.58
CA CYS A 610 4.03 9.52 -39.61
C CYS A 610 3.35 9.43 -38.23
N ILE A 611 2.58 10.47 -37.87
CA ILE A 611 1.75 10.49 -36.66
C ILE A 611 0.48 9.65 -36.88
N LYS A 612 0.16 8.76 -35.94
CA LYS A 612 -1.03 7.90 -36.01
C LYS A 612 -1.95 8.09 -34.80
N PRO A 613 -3.27 8.34 -35.00
CA PRO A 613 -3.90 8.73 -36.27
C PRO A 613 -3.43 10.12 -36.73
N ASP A 614 -3.32 10.32 -38.05
CA ASP A 614 -2.88 11.59 -38.63
C ASP A 614 -4.01 12.63 -38.54
N THR A 615 -4.10 13.25 -37.38
CA THR A 615 -5.16 14.18 -37.01
C THR A 615 -4.57 15.41 -36.34
N GLU A 616 -5.21 16.57 -36.53
CA GLU A 616 -4.73 17.85 -36.00
C GLU A 616 -4.47 17.80 -34.48
N PHE A 617 -5.35 17.14 -33.72
CA PHE A 617 -5.20 17.06 -32.27
C PHE A 617 -4.02 16.17 -31.84
N GLN A 618 -3.70 15.09 -32.58
CA GLN A 618 -2.51 14.30 -32.29
C GLN A 618 -1.23 15.03 -32.70
N ARG A 619 -1.24 15.75 -33.83
CA ARG A 619 -0.12 16.62 -34.22
C ARG A 619 0.16 17.68 -33.15
N LYS A 620 -0.87 18.29 -32.56
CA LYS A 620 -0.73 19.19 -31.40
C LYS A 620 -0.09 18.49 -30.19
N ASN A 621 -0.57 17.30 -29.81
CA ASN A 621 0.02 16.53 -28.70
C ASN A 621 1.50 16.17 -28.95
N ALA A 622 1.83 15.72 -30.16
CA ALA A 622 3.18 15.38 -30.58
C ALA A 622 4.12 16.60 -30.59
N THR A 623 3.62 17.76 -31.02
CA THR A 623 4.36 19.03 -31.02
C THR A 623 4.71 19.44 -29.58
N LEU A 624 3.73 19.39 -28.67
CA LEU A 624 3.97 19.66 -27.25
C LEU A 624 4.94 18.67 -26.63
N ALA A 625 4.80 17.38 -26.92
CA ALA A 625 5.70 16.35 -26.43
C ALA A 625 7.14 16.56 -26.92
N THR A 626 7.31 17.00 -28.16
CA THR A 626 8.63 17.32 -28.72
C THR A 626 9.32 18.41 -27.91
N ALA A 627 8.64 19.55 -27.67
CA ALA A 627 9.21 20.64 -26.86
C ALA A 627 9.54 20.22 -25.42
N LEU A 628 8.68 19.40 -24.80
CA LEU A 628 8.93 18.89 -23.44
C LEU A 628 10.12 17.92 -23.39
N ALA A 629 10.25 17.03 -24.38
CA ALA A 629 11.37 16.11 -24.48
C ALA A 629 12.69 16.85 -24.76
N GLU A 630 12.68 17.88 -25.61
CA GLU A 630 13.84 18.75 -25.85
C GLU A 630 14.36 19.37 -24.55
N GLN A 631 13.47 19.95 -23.73
CA GLN A 631 13.86 20.52 -22.43
C GLN A 631 14.39 19.49 -21.44
N ALA A 632 13.83 18.29 -21.43
CA ALA A 632 14.29 17.24 -20.54
C ALA A 632 15.68 16.72 -20.94
N LEU A 633 15.93 16.55 -22.24
CA LEU A 633 17.23 16.14 -22.77
C LEU A 633 18.28 17.23 -22.53
N ASP A 634 17.94 18.51 -22.70
CA ASP A 634 18.83 19.64 -22.38
C ASP A 634 19.19 19.68 -20.88
N ASN A 635 18.20 19.51 -19.99
CA ASN A 635 18.44 19.44 -18.54
C ASN A 635 19.29 18.22 -18.14
N LEU A 636 19.24 17.13 -18.91
CA LEU A 636 20.12 15.96 -18.75
C LEU A 636 21.49 16.13 -19.44
N GLN A 637 21.79 17.32 -19.98
CA GLN A 637 23.02 17.66 -20.69
C GLN A 637 23.27 16.80 -21.94
N ILE A 638 22.19 16.38 -22.60
CA ILE A 638 22.23 15.62 -23.86
C ILE A 638 22.20 16.62 -25.02
N PHE A 639 23.28 16.64 -25.80
CA PHE A 639 23.39 17.54 -26.95
C PHE A 639 22.33 17.24 -28.00
N LEU A 640 21.52 18.25 -28.33
CA LEU A 640 20.60 18.23 -29.46
C LEU A 640 21.19 19.08 -30.60
N PRO A 641 21.16 18.58 -31.86
CA PRO A 641 21.60 19.37 -33.00
C PRO A 641 20.82 20.69 -33.08
N SER A 642 21.53 21.81 -33.27
CA SER A 642 20.89 23.11 -33.46
C SER A 642 20.17 23.16 -34.81
N GLY A 643 18.86 23.42 -34.82
CA GLY A 643 18.09 23.55 -36.06
C GLY A 643 16.61 23.19 -35.89
N THR A 644 15.86 23.22 -36.99
CA THR A 644 14.44 22.83 -37.04
C THR A 644 14.21 21.34 -37.26
N THR A 645 15.23 20.60 -37.71
CA THR A 645 15.16 19.19 -38.08
C THR A 645 15.18 18.27 -36.86
N LEU A 646 14.25 17.33 -36.80
CA LEU A 646 14.18 16.32 -35.73
C LEU A 646 15.27 15.26 -35.90
N THR A 647 15.80 14.76 -34.79
CA THR A 647 16.75 13.63 -34.82
C THR A 647 16.00 12.31 -35.12
N PRO A 648 16.70 11.26 -35.59
CA PRO A 648 16.08 9.95 -35.80
C PRO A 648 15.39 9.38 -34.56
N GLU A 649 15.88 9.68 -33.36
CA GLU A 649 15.27 9.27 -32.09
C GLU A 649 13.93 9.97 -31.82
N PHE A 650 13.79 11.24 -32.19
CA PHE A 650 12.51 11.95 -32.13
C PHE A 650 11.51 11.37 -33.13
N ILE A 651 11.94 11.18 -34.38
CA ILE A 651 11.08 10.62 -35.44
C ILE A 651 10.60 9.23 -35.02
N ASP A 652 11.50 8.32 -34.65
CA ASP A 652 11.13 6.98 -34.19
C ASP A 652 10.25 7.02 -32.94
N GLY A 653 10.51 7.95 -32.02
CA GLY A 653 9.73 8.11 -30.79
C GLY A 653 8.29 8.53 -31.07
N LEU A 654 8.09 9.36 -32.09
CA LEU A 654 6.78 9.84 -32.52
C LEU A 654 6.04 8.80 -33.38
N GLU A 655 6.72 8.14 -34.32
CA GLU A 655 6.09 7.18 -35.25
C GLU A 655 5.79 5.82 -34.60
N GLN A 656 6.61 5.38 -33.64
CA GLN A 656 6.45 4.08 -32.97
C GLN A 656 5.64 4.16 -31.68
N MET A 657 5.12 5.34 -31.33
CA MET A 657 4.32 5.52 -30.11
C MET A 657 3.02 4.72 -30.23
N VAL A 658 2.79 3.81 -29.28
CA VAL A 658 1.54 3.05 -29.17
C VAL A 658 0.81 3.46 -27.91
N LEU A 659 -0.39 4.01 -28.09
CA LEU A 659 -1.30 4.32 -26.99
C LEU A 659 -2.53 3.43 -27.09
N ARG A 660 -2.60 2.42 -26.22
CA ARG A 660 -3.73 1.49 -26.15
C ARG A 660 -5.05 2.26 -25.92
N GLY A 661 -6.13 1.77 -26.53
CA GLY A 661 -7.47 2.33 -26.37
C GLY A 661 -7.67 3.75 -26.94
N ARG A 662 -6.83 4.18 -27.89
CA ARG A 662 -6.95 5.47 -28.59
C ARG A 662 -6.80 5.26 -30.08
N CYS A 663 -7.92 5.34 -30.80
CA CYS A 663 -8.01 5.07 -32.24
C CYS A 663 -7.26 3.77 -32.63
N GLU A 664 -7.40 2.73 -31.80
CA GLU A 664 -6.67 1.48 -31.93
C GLU A 664 -7.45 0.52 -32.84
N VAL A 665 -6.79 -0.05 -33.84
CA VAL A 665 -7.37 -1.07 -34.73
C VAL A 665 -6.75 -2.42 -34.42
N MET A 666 -7.59 -3.42 -34.16
CA MET A 666 -7.18 -4.80 -33.89
C MET A 666 -7.98 -5.76 -34.77
N VAL A 667 -7.32 -6.77 -35.34
CA VAL A 667 -8.00 -7.83 -36.10
C VAL A 667 -7.98 -9.11 -35.27
N GLU A 668 -9.16 -9.67 -35.00
CA GLU A 668 -9.35 -10.98 -34.34
C GLU A 668 -10.29 -11.83 -35.20
N ASP A 669 -9.75 -12.89 -35.80
CA ASP A 669 -10.46 -13.75 -36.75
C ASP A 669 -11.16 -12.93 -37.87
N GLU A 670 -12.49 -13.03 -37.99
CA GLU A 670 -13.30 -12.35 -38.99
C GLU A 670 -13.86 -10.99 -38.50
N VAL A 671 -13.37 -10.48 -37.36
CA VAL A 671 -13.80 -9.19 -36.78
C VAL A 671 -12.64 -8.19 -36.74
N THR A 672 -12.86 -7.00 -37.29
CA THR A 672 -11.96 -5.86 -37.10
C THR A 672 -12.52 -4.94 -36.01
N TRP A 673 -11.78 -4.80 -34.92
CA TRP A 673 -12.13 -4.01 -33.75
C TRP A 673 -11.49 -2.62 -33.83
N TYR A 674 -12.32 -1.59 -33.76
CA TYR A 674 -11.94 -0.17 -33.66
C TYR A 674 -12.23 0.29 -32.23
N ILE A 675 -11.18 0.63 -31.48
CA ILE A 675 -11.26 0.79 -30.03
C ILE A 675 -10.81 2.20 -29.65
N ASP A 676 -11.70 2.97 -29.02
CA ASP A 676 -11.36 4.29 -28.50
C ASP A 676 -12.09 4.62 -27.19
N GLY A 677 -11.34 5.07 -26.19
CA GLY A 677 -11.85 5.48 -24.88
C GLY A 677 -12.50 6.87 -24.84
N ALA A 678 -13.10 7.36 -25.91
CA ALA A 678 -13.87 8.59 -25.96
C ALA A 678 -15.07 8.50 -25.00
N HIS A 679 -15.31 9.58 -24.25
CA HIS A 679 -16.30 9.60 -23.15
C HIS A 679 -16.89 10.99 -22.88
N SER A 680 -16.63 11.95 -23.77
CA SER A 680 -17.33 13.24 -23.83
C SER A 680 -17.86 13.48 -25.23
N ALA A 681 -18.91 14.31 -25.37
CA ALA A 681 -19.56 14.60 -26.65
C ALA A 681 -18.55 14.92 -27.77
N ASP A 682 -17.64 15.87 -27.55
CA ASP A 682 -16.63 16.25 -28.56
C ASP A 682 -15.70 15.09 -28.95
N SER A 683 -15.22 14.32 -27.97
CA SER A 683 -14.34 13.18 -28.24
C SER A 683 -15.07 12.05 -28.98
N LEU A 684 -16.35 11.84 -28.67
CA LEU A 684 -17.18 10.82 -29.32
C LEU A 684 -17.47 11.22 -30.76
N LYS A 685 -17.73 12.51 -31.03
CA LYS A 685 -17.85 13.02 -32.40
C LYS A 685 -16.60 12.73 -33.23
N VAL A 686 -15.42 13.08 -32.71
CA VAL A 686 -14.13 12.86 -33.41
C VAL A 686 -13.85 11.37 -33.61
N SER A 687 -14.00 10.56 -32.56
CA SER A 687 -13.74 9.12 -32.64
C SER A 687 -14.72 8.39 -33.56
N SER A 688 -16.00 8.79 -33.58
CA SER A 688 -16.99 8.19 -34.49
C SER A 688 -16.76 8.61 -35.94
N ALA A 689 -16.27 9.83 -36.20
CA ALA A 689 -15.86 10.24 -37.54
C ALA A 689 -14.65 9.45 -38.02
N TRP A 690 -13.63 9.26 -37.16
CA TRP A 690 -12.49 8.39 -37.45
C TRP A 690 -12.93 6.97 -37.83
N PHE A 691 -13.84 6.36 -37.06
CA PHE A 691 -14.39 5.05 -37.41
C PHE A 691 -15.12 5.04 -38.76
N ALA A 692 -15.92 6.07 -39.03
CA ALA A 692 -16.65 6.19 -40.29
C ALA A 692 -15.71 6.30 -41.49
N ASP A 693 -14.61 7.06 -41.37
CA ASP A 693 -13.59 7.24 -42.39
C ASP A 693 -12.83 5.93 -42.67
N GLU A 694 -12.35 5.25 -41.62
CA GLU A 694 -11.63 3.97 -41.75
C GLU A 694 -12.50 2.87 -42.38
N THR A 695 -13.82 2.93 -42.14
CA THR A 695 -14.79 1.95 -42.65
C THR A 695 -15.57 2.43 -43.86
N ALA A 696 -15.19 3.57 -44.47
CA ALA A 696 -15.93 4.17 -45.59
C ALA A 696 -16.02 3.25 -46.81
N ASN A 697 -14.98 2.44 -47.04
CA ASN A 697 -14.90 1.50 -48.17
C ASN A 697 -15.33 0.07 -47.81
N SER A 698 -15.73 -0.20 -46.56
CA SER A 698 -16.17 -1.52 -46.13
C SER A 698 -17.69 -1.69 -46.31
N SER A 699 -18.09 -2.84 -46.86
CA SER A 699 -19.49 -3.26 -46.94
C SER A 699 -19.91 -4.15 -45.76
N ASP A 700 -18.99 -4.46 -44.86
CA ASP A 700 -19.18 -5.36 -43.72
C ASP A 700 -20.18 -4.77 -42.71
N PRO A 701 -20.91 -5.59 -41.94
CA PRO A 701 -21.79 -5.10 -40.90
C PRO A 701 -21.04 -4.28 -39.85
N ARG A 702 -21.59 -3.11 -39.53
CA ARG A 702 -21.06 -2.20 -38.52
C ARG A 702 -21.72 -2.47 -37.18
N ILE A 703 -20.92 -2.76 -36.16
CA ILE A 703 -21.38 -3.05 -34.81
C ILE A 703 -20.84 -1.96 -33.89
N ILE A 704 -21.69 -1.36 -33.04
CA ILE A 704 -21.21 -0.50 -31.94
C ILE A 704 -21.36 -1.22 -30.60
N ILE A 705 -20.32 -1.19 -29.78
CA ILE A 705 -20.37 -1.56 -28.36
C ILE A 705 -20.17 -0.28 -27.56
N PHE A 706 -21.22 0.15 -26.85
CA PHE A 706 -21.21 1.42 -26.13
C PHE A 706 -21.67 1.27 -24.69
N ASN A 707 -20.98 1.97 -23.79
CA ASN A 707 -21.45 2.17 -22.43
C ASN A 707 -20.91 3.46 -21.81
N GLN A 708 -21.76 4.16 -21.06
CA GLN A 708 -21.37 5.30 -20.24
C GLN A 708 -22.25 5.38 -18.99
N GLN A 709 -21.84 4.65 -17.95
CA GLN A 709 -22.59 4.49 -16.70
C GLN A 709 -22.33 5.57 -15.63
N SER A 710 -21.45 6.55 -15.90
CA SER A 710 -21.06 7.56 -14.90
C SER A 710 -21.64 8.96 -15.12
N ARG A 711 -22.37 9.17 -16.23
CA ARG A 711 -22.92 10.47 -16.63
C ARG A 711 -24.40 10.34 -16.97
N SER A 712 -25.25 11.13 -16.32
CA SER A 712 -26.71 11.09 -16.54
C SER A 712 -27.10 11.59 -17.94
N GLU A 713 -26.26 12.44 -18.55
CA GLU A 713 -26.41 12.99 -19.90
C GLU A 713 -25.88 12.06 -21.00
N ALA A 714 -25.40 10.85 -20.66
CA ALA A 714 -24.82 9.90 -21.61
C ALA A 714 -25.73 9.59 -22.81
N VAL A 715 -27.05 9.63 -22.60
CA VAL A 715 -28.05 9.43 -23.64
C VAL A 715 -27.93 10.46 -24.77
N ASN A 716 -27.56 11.71 -24.43
CA ASN A 716 -27.38 12.78 -25.41
C ASN A 716 -26.09 12.62 -26.23
N PHE A 717 -25.17 11.75 -25.80
CA PHE A 717 -23.97 11.47 -26.58
C PHE A 717 -24.29 10.62 -27.82
N LEU A 718 -25.37 9.85 -27.78
CA LEU A 718 -25.80 8.99 -28.90
C LEU A 718 -26.12 9.82 -30.15
N ASP A 719 -26.67 11.03 -29.98
CA ASP A 719 -26.95 11.95 -31.10
C ASP A 719 -25.68 12.32 -31.87
N SER A 720 -24.59 12.62 -31.14
CA SER A 720 -23.30 12.98 -31.73
C SER A 720 -22.63 11.78 -32.41
N ILE A 721 -22.76 10.59 -31.82
CA ILE A 721 -22.23 9.35 -32.40
C ILE A 721 -22.97 9.02 -33.70
N HIS A 722 -24.30 9.03 -33.67
CA HIS A 722 -25.14 8.77 -34.83
C HIS A 722 -24.83 9.76 -35.96
N ALA A 723 -24.84 11.07 -35.67
CA ALA A 723 -24.59 12.09 -36.68
C ALA A 723 -23.20 11.97 -37.36
N ALA A 724 -22.18 11.57 -36.61
CA ALA A 724 -20.83 11.37 -37.16
C ALA A 724 -20.71 10.03 -37.91
N ALA A 725 -21.23 8.93 -37.35
CA ALA A 725 -21.10 7.59 -37.92
C ALA A 725 -21.97 7.37 -39.18
N SER A 726 -23.05 8.14 -39.34
CA SER A 726 -23.91 8.12 -40.54
C SER A 726 -23.25 8.75 -41.77
N GLN A 727 -22.14 9.48 -41.61
CA GLN A 727 -21.42 10.06 -42.74
C GLN A 727 -20.87 8.95 -43.64
N GLY A 728 -21.17 9.02 -44.94
CA GLY A 728 -20.74 8.03 -45.93
C GLY A 728 -21.57 6.75 -46.01
N ARG A 729 -22.62 6.57 -45.19
CA ARG A 729 -23.56 5.44 -45.34
C ARG A 729 -24.61 5.71 -46.43
N ALA A 730 -25.02 4.66 -47.12
CA ALA A 730 -26.08 4.73 -48.12
C ALA A 730 -27.42 5.11 -47.47
N ALA A 731 -28.23 5.92 -48.17
CA ALA A 731 -29.54 6.33 -47.69
C ALA A 731 -30.44 5.12 -47.40
N GLY A 732 -31.05 5.09 -46.21
CA GLY A 732 -31.93 4.00 -45.77
C GLY A 732 -31.20 2.80 -45.14
N LYS A 733 -29.87 2.81 -45.01
CA LYS A 733 -29.15 1.85 -44.15
C LYS A 733 -28.91 2.43 -42.75
N PRO A 734 -28.94 1.60 -41.69
CA PRO A 734 -28.57 2.04 -40.36
C PRO A 734 -27.10 2.43 -40.30
N CYS A 735 -26.76 3.36 -39.39
CA CYS A 735 -25.39 3.79 -39.16
C CYS A 735 -24.55 2.66 -38.56
N PHE A 736 -25.17 1.84 -37.71
CA PHE A 736 -24.67 0.55 -37.23
C PHE A 736 -25.76 -0.50 -37.40
N ASP A 737 -25.44 -1.61 -38.06
CA ASP A 737 -26.37 -2.74 -38.23
C ASP A 737 -26.75 -3.35 -36.87
N TYR A 738 -25.81 -3.33 -35.90
CA TYR A 738 -26.04 -3.76 -34.52
C TYR A 738 -25.55 -2.72 -33.51
N ALA A 739 -26.38 -2.37 -32.54
CA ALA A 739 -26.03 -1.49 -31.43
C ALA A 739 -26.11 -2.22 -30.09
N ILE A 740 -24.96 -2.51 -29.50
CA ILE A 740 -24.81 -3.28 -28.27
C ILE A 740 -24.53 -2.34 -27.09
N PHE A 741 -25.44 -2.32 -26.12
CA PHE A 741 -25.28 -1.60 -24.86
C PHE A 741 -25.03 -2.60 -23.73
N CYS A 742 -23.81 -2.60 -23.21
CA CYS A 742 -23.40 -3.51 -22.13
C CYS A 742 -22.98 -2.77 -20.87
N THR A 743 -22.88 -3.48 -19.74
CA THR A 743 -22.23 -2.94 -18.53
C THR A 743 -20.71 -2.92 -18.71
N ASN A 744 -19.96 -2.31 -17.78
CA ASN A 744 -18.49 -2.45 -17.76
C ASN A 744 -18.02 -3.75 -17.06
N GLU A 745 -18.92 -4.72 -16.85
CA GLU A 745 -18.64 -5.95 -16.11
C GLU A 745 -18.07 -7.02 -17.05
N VAL A 746 -17.03 -7.71 -16.59
CA VAL A 746 -16.48 -8.91 -17.25
C VAL A 746 -16.93 -10.13 -16.42
N ARG A 747 -17.46 -11.18 -17.06
CA ARG A 747 -17.89 -12.43 -16.41
C ARG A 747 -16.74 -13.00 -15.58
N GLY A 748 -17.06 -13.46 -14.37
CA GLY A 748 -16.05 -13.94 -13.42
C GLY A 748 -15.25 -12.81 -12.78
N GLN A 749 -15.82 -11.60 -12.65
CA GLN A 749 -15.19 -10.38 -12.14
C GLN A 749 -14.45 -10.52 -10.79
N GLN A 750 -14.75 -11.55 -9.99
CA GLN A 750 -13.92 -11.95 -8.83
C GLN A 750 -12.46 -12.26 -9.20
N SER A 751 -12.15 -12.53 -10.48
CA SER A 751 -10.80 -12.79 -10.98
C SER A 751 -10.03 -11.56 -11.45
N ARG A 752 -10.68 -10.43 -11.81
CA ARG A 752 -9.97 -9.25 -12.39
C ARG A 752 -9.99 -8.06 -11.44
N ARG A 753 -9.26 -8.21 -10.34
CA ARG A 753 -9.18 -7.28 -9.21
C ARG A 753 -8.72 -5.86 -9.60
N ASP A 754 -8.01 -5.69 -10.71
CA ASP A 754 -7.61 -4.38 -11.26
C ASP A 754 -8.77 -3.50 -11.70
N LEU A 755 -9.86 -4.10 -12.20
CA LEU A 755 -10.98 -3.38 -12.82
C LEU A 755 -12.10 -3.02 -11.84
N VAL A 756 -11.95 -3.37 -10.56
CA VAL A 756 -12.93 -3.05 -9.51
C VAL A 756 -13.15 -1.54 -9.44
N ASN A 757 -14.40 -1.11 -9.54
CA ASN A 757 -14.79 0.29 -9.40
C ASN A 757 -15.89 0.43 -8.34
N ARG A 758 -15.55 0.93 -7.14
CA ARG A 758 -16.51 1.12 -6.04
C ARG A 758 -17.28 2.46 -6.09
N GLN A 759 -17.07 3.25 -7.14
CA GLN A 759 -17.68 4.59 -7.30
C GLN A 759 -18.95 4.60 -8.15
N VAL A 760 -19.47 3.45 -8.54
CA VAL A 760 -20.69 3.30 -9.34
C VAL A 760 -21.82 2.67 -8.52
N ASP A 761 -23.06 2.90 -8.96
CA ASP A 761 -24.26 2.34 -8.32
C ASP A 761 -24.43 0.86 -8.71
N GLY A 762 -24.25 -0.04 -7.74
CA GLY A 762 -24.34 -1.49 -7.95
C GLY A 762 -25.76 -1.96 -8.29
N ASP A 763 -26.79 -1.30 -7.76
CA ASP A 763 -28.19 -1.69 -8.00
C ASP A 763 -28.59 -1.34 -9.44
N ALA A 764 -28.18 -0.16 -9.92
CA ALA A 764 -28.40 0.27 -11.30
C ALA A 764 -27.69 -0.65 -12.32
N ILE A 765 -26.50 -1.15 -11.99
CA ILE A 765 -25.77 -2.14 -12.81
C ILE A 765 -26.53 -3.46 -12.84
N GLY A 766 -26.95 -3.98 -11.68
CA GLY A 766 -27.69 -5.25 -11.60
C GLY A 766 -29.01 -5.24 -12.40
N GLN A 767 -29.66 -4.09 -12.51
CA GLN A 767 -30.93 -3.93 -13.24
C GLN A 767 -30.75 -3.54 -14.73
N LEU A 768 -29.53 -3.25 -15.17
CA LEU A 768 -29.20 -2.76 -16.52
C LEU A 768 -29.94 -1.47 -16.90
N THR A 769 -30.26 -0.62 -15.91
CA THR A 769 -31.12 0.56 -16.08
C THR A 769 -30.55 1.53 -17.11
N VAL A 770 -29.23 1.76 -17.07
CA VAL A 770 -28.54 2.65 -18.02
C VAL A 770 -28.54 2.04 -19.42
N GLN A 771 -28.21 0.76 -19.55
CA GLN A 771 -28.10 0.09 -20.86
C GLN A 771 -29.45 0.03 -21.57
N ARG A 772 -30.55 -0.22 -20.84
CA ARG A 772 -31.91 -0.20 -21.40
C ARG A 772 -32.29 1.19 -21.92
N ARG A 773 -32.03 2.25 -21.14
CA ARG A 773 -32.29 3.63 -21.56
C ARG A 773 -31.48 4.04 -22.79
N LEU A 774 -30.23 3.60 -22.89
CA LEU A 774 -29.40 3.81 -24.09
C LEU A 774 -29.96 3.07 -25.30
N GLY A 775 -30.42 1.83 -25.11
CA GLY A 775 -31.07 1.04 -26.14
C GLY A 775 -32.36 1.67 -26.67
N GLU A 776 -33.25 2.09 -25.78
CA GLU A 776 -34.49 2.79 -26.12
C GLU A 776 -34.21 4.05 -26.95
N ARG A 777 -33.26 4.89 -26.52
CA ARG A 777 -32.88 6.09 -27.28
C ARG A 777 -32.29 5.75 -28.64
N TRP A 778 -31.50 4.69 -28.74
CA TRP A 778 -30.92 4.29 -30.02
C TRP A 778 -31.99 3.81 -31.00
N SER A 779 -32.98 3.05 -30.54
CA SER A 779 -34.12 2.64 -31.36
C SER A 779 -34.97 3.81 -31.87
N GLU A 780 -35.01 4.93 -31.15
CA GLU A 780 -35.62 6.17 -31.65
C GLU A 780 -34.78 6.87 -32.74
N LEU A 781 -33.46 6.82 -32.60
CA LEU A 781 -32.52 7.50 -33.51
C LEU A 781 -32.29 6.74 -34.82
N ASP A 782 -32.19 5.41 -34.73
CA ASP A 782 -31.91 4.52 -35.85
C ASP A 782 -32.81 3.27 -35.76
N PRO A 783 -34.08 3.36 -36.21
CA PRO A 783 -35.06 2.29 -36.08
C PRO A 783 -34.72 1.00 -36.85
N GLU A 784 -33.84 1.10 -37.85
CA GLU A 784 -33.39 -0.03 -38.66
C GLU A 784 -32.23 -0.80 -38.00
N ALA A 785 -31.61 -0.24 -36.96
CA ALA A 785 -30.52 -0.88 -36.23
C ALA A 785 -31.04 -1.94 -35.25
N GLN A 786 -30.39 -3.11 -35.19
CA GLN A 786 -30.71 -4.11 -34.19
C GLN A 786 -30.07 -3.76 -32.84
N VAL A 787 -30.90 -3.38 -31.87
CA VAL A 787 -30.44 -3.06 -30.50
C VAL A 787 -30.31 -4.32 -29.64
N VAL A 788 -29.17 -4.45 -28.97
CA VAL A 788 -28.85 -5.56 -28.05
C VAL A 788 -28.45 -4.97 -26.70
N VAL A 789 -29.15 -5.37 -25.64
CA VAL A 789 -28.76 -5.04 -24.25
C VAL A 789 -28.11 -6.26 -23.64
N SER A 790 -26.89 -6.10 -23.12
CA SER A 790 -26.11 -7.19 -22.56
C SER A 790 -25.67 -6.91 -21.12
N PRO A 791 -25.70 -7.91 -20.21
CA PRO A 791 -25.26 -7.75 -18.83
C PRO A 791 -23.74 -7.69 -18.67
N SER A 792 -22.94 -8.04 -19.68
CA SER A 792 -21.47 -8.09 -19.55
C SER A 792 -20.75 -7.84 -20.88
N ILE A 793 -19.47 -7.49 -20.78
CA ILE A 793 -18.56 -7.29 -21.90
C ILE A 793 -18.35 -8.59 -22.68
N ASP A 794 -18.20 -9.73 -21.99
CA ASP A 794 -17.98 -11.02 -22.63
C ASP A 794 -19.15 -11.42 -23.54
N GLU A 795 -20.38 -11.19 -23.08
CA GLU A 795 -21.56 -11.47 -23.88
C GLU A 795 -21.68 -10.56 -25.10
N ALA A 796 -21.29 -9.28 -24.96
CA ALA A 796 -21.21 -8.35 -26.08
C ALA A 796 -20.16 -8.81 -27.11
N ILE A 797 -18.97 -9.20 -26.66
CA ILE A 797 -17.90 -9.72 -27.52
C ILE A 797 -18.32 -11.03 -28.21
N ASP A 798 -18.93 -11.95 -27.46
CA ASP A 798 -19.41 -13.22 -28.01
C ASP A 798 -20.52 -13.00 -29.05
N PHE A 799 -21.38 -11.99 -28.86
CA PHE A 799 -22.34 -11.58 -29.88
C PHE A 799 -21.63 -11.10 -31.14
N THR A 800 -20.68 -10.18 -31.01
CA THR A 800 -19.90 -9.65 -32.14
C THR A 800 -19.16 -10.76 -32.88
N ARG A 801 -18.53 -11.71 -32.17
CA ARG A 801 -17.87 -12.87 -32.76
C ARG A 801 -18.83 -13.78 -33.53
N ARG A 802 -20.08 -13.93 -33.08
CA ARG A 802 -21.10 -14.70 -33.82
C ARG A 802 -21.49 -14.01 -35.13
N VAL A 803 -21.61 -12.68 -35.13
CA VAL A 803 -21.83 -11.93 -36.37
C VAL A 803 -20.65 -12.13 -37.32
N GLY A 804 -19.41 -11.94 -36.82
CA GLY A 804 -18.16 -12.15 -37.56
C GLY A 804 -18.03 -13.55 -38.21
N ARG A 805 -18.51 -14.60 -37.54
CA ARG A 805 -18.49 -15.98 -38.09
C ARG A 805 -19.49 -16.20 -39.23
N THR A 806 -20.53 -15.38 -39.31
CA THR A 806 -21.54 -15.46 -40.37
C THR A 806 -21.08 -14.67 -41.59
N GLU A 807 -20.55 -13.47 -41.36
CA GLU A 807 -19.96 -12.59 -42.35
C GLU A 807 -18.90 -11.71 -41.66
N LYS A 808 -17.86 -11.28 -42.39
CA LYS A 808 -16.84 -10.37 -41.85
C LYS A 808 -17.51 -9.14 -41.27
N ALA A 809 -17.08 -8.70 -40.09
CA ALA A 809 -17.72 -7.58 -39.38
C ALA A 809 -16.70 -6.57 -38.86
N VAL A 810 -17.15 -5.32 -38.70
CA VAL A 810 -16.37 -4.24 -38.09
C VAL A 810 -17.06 -3.77 -36.81
N ALA A 811 -16.32 -3.77 -35.69
CA ALA A 811 -16.85 -3.47 -34.37
C ALA A 811 -16.19 -2.22 -33.77
N TYR A 812 -16.99 -1.21 -33.44
CA TYR A 812 -16.55 0.02 -32.79
C TYR A 812 -16.86 0.00 -31.30
N VAL A 813 -15.83 0.10 -30.46
CA VAL A 813 -15.93 0.03 -29.00
C VAL A 813 -15.59 1.39 -28.41
N THR A 814 -16.57 2.04 -27.76
CA THR A 814 -16.36 3.38 -27.19
C THR A 814 -17.31 3.71 -26.03
N GLY A 815 -17.19 4.92 -25.48
CA GLY A 815 -18.10 5.47 -24.47
C GLY A 815 -17.47 5.56 -23.08
N SER A 816 -16.50 4.71 -22.76
CA SER A 816 -15.80 4.71 -21.48
C SER A 816 -14.45 4.02 -21.56
N LEU A 817 -13.46 4.53 -20.83
CA LEU A 817 -12.16 3.87 -20.66
C LEU A 817 -12.28 2.53 -19.90
N HIS A 818 -13.30 2.37 -19.03
CA HIS A 818 -13.55 1.10 -18.34
C HIS A 818 -14.08 0.03 -19.29
N LEU A 819 -14.98 0.39 -20.21
CA LEU A 819 -15.48 -0.53 -21.23
C LEU A 819 -14.33 -0.97 -22.15
N VAL A 820 -13.57 -0.01 -22.66
CA VAL A 820 -12.41 -0.26 -23.53
C VAL A 820 -11.38 -1.14 -22.83
N GLY A 821 -11.06 -0.85 -21.57
CA GLY A 821 -10.18 -1.68 -20.76
C GLY A 821 -10.67 -3.12 -20.60
N GLY A 822 -11.95 -3.29 -20.26
CA GLY A 822 -12.58 -4.60 -20.17
C GLY A 822 -12.55 -5.37 -21.49
N VAL A 823 -12.89 -4.72 -22.61
CA VAL A 823 -12.83 -5.35 -23.94
C VAL A 823 -11.41 -5.76 -24.30
N LEU A 824 -10.42 -4.86 -24.14
CA LEU A 824 -9.02 -5.16 -24.41
C LEU A 824 -8.51 -6.33 -23.57
N SER A 825 -8.92 -6.40 -22.30
CA SER A 825 -8.52 -7.49 -21.41
C SER A 825 -9.10 -8.85 -21.83
N VAL A 826 -10.26 -8.89 -22.49
CA VAL A 826 -10.84 -10.12 -23.06
C VAL A 826 -10.16 -10.48 -24.39
N LEU A 827 -10.02 -9.51 -25.31
CA LEU A 827 -9.45 -9.73 -26.65
C LEU A 827 -7.98 -10.16 -26.60
N THR A 828 -7.18 -9.52 -25.75
CA THR A 828 -5.74 -9.80 -25.69
C THR A 828 -5.38 -11.01 -24.82
N LYS A 829 -6.34 -11.58 -24.09
CA LYS A 829 -6.10 -12.55 -23.01
C LYS A 829 -5.02 -12.08 -22.03
N ALA A 830 -4.82 -10.76 -21.90
CA ALA A 830 -3.85 -10.22 -20.96
C ALA A 830 -4.33 -10.53 -19.54
N ASP A 831 -3.49 -11.23 -18.78
CA ASP A 831 -3.76 -11.50 -17.38
C ASP A 831 -3.79 -10.18 -16.59
N ALA A 832 -4.97 -9.85 -16.07
CA ALA A 832 -5.11 -8.90 -14.98
C ALA A 832 -4.92 -9.71 -13.68
N LEU A 833 -3.71 -9.60 -13.10
CA LEU A 833 -3.26 -10.05 -11.77
C LEU A 833 -4.08 -11.12 -11.01
#